data_AF-A0A7C8IN62-F1
#
_entry.id   AF-A0A7C8IN62-F1
#
_cell.length_a   1.000
_cell.length_b   1.000
_cell.length_c   1.000
_cell.angle_alpha   90.00
_cell.angle_beta   90.00
_cell.angle_gamma   90.00
#
_symmetry.space_group_name_H-M   'P 1'
#
loop_
_entity.id
_entity.type
_entity.pdbx_description
1 polymer ?
#
loop_
_entity_poly.entity_id
_entity_poly.type
_entity_poly.pdbx_seq_one_letter_code
_entity_poly.pdbx_strand_id
1 'polypeptide(L)'
;MSKLFEPLRVGSMTLDHRVTMAPLTRFRCDEDWVLLPMAKEYYQQRAAVPGTLLITEATYVSRSAVGRDNGPGIYSEAQIARWREITNAVHEKKSFIYCQIWHLGRAGLVEIHEKMGTKMKSSSAVRIDETTSLPEEMTEEDIWEAIGDFAKAAKNAMAAGFDGVELHGANGYLIDQFTQDTCNKRTDAWGGSIENRARFALEVTKAVANAIGADKTAIRLSPFSDFQSMGMRNPYPQFEYLVKNLKPLNLSYLHLVEPRISGNVDSECGGGHSLDFLIKLWDNQSPVILAGGFLPGSAVQVVDERWKDFDIVIAFGRYFTSNPDLVFRLREGIELAKYDRSTFYTPRAEGYIDFPFSDQYRAASEKKVRWATADEASVSGPLLRRKKCDEARPVCKACDGLEINCHYSDAKPDWMDGGPREKQMADELKVMVKQKANERRERKWGQLPPADTSPDAQAQGQQEHQPPDRLMSDDTRGPTPSDDGSGDENPSSRTISETSPSQTETGNTSSGPSPPPPPPPINSSWRGHIEGDGYPWPESKSELEVTYTMVYLDYVVPFLFPFYRPNLLESSRGWMLVLLMKNRTLFHTALSLASWLYAVIFDSMDGKHGECRRSNWAELQVHQDIAIKALQEDIKALNERGVADAFRECVSCMQSVIQLLEFEVAMAETANWQFHHDAAVVLFDQLITHHAKTTDSNGVATTSWSFILDSIGLPFRRIPLEGGMQILTSDQSAFKFYTAYLLWIDIIAATAHGEAPRLEKYHAELLGGDSPPIRLSDYVGCENWAMLEIAEAAKLAAWKREQQSNGSLSMVELVRRSCTIETRLRQRLETLEAFPTDRASNIYDPSAYHPITPYSGFHEMLAASEAQKALAVAGHTRIWAQATITCLHVIASGLQPSLPEIQASVQVTIELFRALPSPLALRTLVWPFAVTGCLALPEQESFFIELVSNMGAMQIFGTIKEALNVLQHVWVHKNSCCVDAQMWDIATCFSLLGHRSLLV
;
A
#
# COMPACT_ATOMS: atom_id res chain seq x y z
N MET A 1 15.84 42.00 5.67
CA MET A 1 16.04 41.09 4.52
C MET A 1 14.77 41.18 3.68
N SER A 2 14.76 40.76 2.41
CA SER A 2 13.52 40.80 1.62
C SER A 2 12.61 39.63 1.96
N LYS A 3 11.30 39.87 2.11
CA LYS A 3 10.28 38.81 2.27
C LYS A 3 10.32 37.81 1.12
N LEU A 4 10.83 38.22 -0.05
CA LEU A 4 11.00 37.36 -1.23
C LEU A 4 11.84 36.10 -0.95
N PHE A 5 12.72 36.14 0.04
CA PHE A 5 13.59 35.02 0.45
C PHE A 5 13.31 34.50 1.87
N GLU A 6 12.18 34.91 2.47
CA GLU A 6 11.70 34.36 3.74
C GLU A 6 10.81 33.13 3.49
N PRO A 7 10.83 32.12 4.38
CA PRO A 7 9.93 30.99 4.29
C PRO A 7 8.45 31.38 4.34
N LEU A 8 7.59 30.58 3.71
CA LEU A 8 6.15 30.74 3.72
C LEU A 8 5.43 29.39 3.62
N ARG A 9 4.43 29.18 4.47
CA ARG A 9 3.54 28.01 4.37
C ARG A 9 2.49 28.23 3.28
N VAL A 10 2.33 27.24 2.40
CA VAL A 10 1.32 27.18 1.34
C VAL A 10 0.60 25.84 1.48
N GLY A 11 -0.68 25.83 1.84
CA GLY A 11 -1.39 24.58 2.14
C GLY A 11 -0.71 23.74 3.23
N SER A 12 -0.33 22.50 2.90
CA SER A 12 0.47 21.60 3.76
C SER A 12 1.99 21.72 3.61
N MET A 13 2.51 22.39 2.57
CA MET A 13 3.96 22.59 2.34
C MET A 13 4.50 23.88 2.96
N THR A 14 5.80 23.93 3.26
CA THR A 14 6.52 25.15 3.66
C THR A 14 7.63 25.42 2.67
N LEU A 15 7.52 26.52 1.92
CA LEU A 15 8.54 26.98 0.97
C LEU A 15 9.67 27.68 1.71
N ASP A 16 10.91 27.59 1.23
CA ASP A 16 12.08 28.31 1.78
C ASP A 16 12.18 29.76 1.27
N HIS A 17 11.33 30.15 0.31
CA HIS A 17 11.30 31.48 -0.31
C HIS A 17 9.99 31.71 -1.08
N ARG A 18 9.65 32.98 -1.33
CA ARG A 18 8.39 33.42 -1.97
C ARG A 18 8.53 33.58 -3.49
N VAL A 19 9.22 32.64 -4.13
CA VAL A 19 9.48 32.61 -5.59
C VAL A 19 9.09 31.24 -6.13
N THR A 20 8.24 31.21 -7.15
CA THR A 20 7.74 29.98 -7.79
C THR A 20 7.96 29.99 -9.31
N MET A 21 8.09 28.80 -9.91
CA MET A 21 7.97 28.65 -11.36
C MET A 21 6.50 28.76 -11.77
N ALA A 22 6.21 29.63 -12.74
CA ALA A 22 4.87 29.74 -13.32
C ALA A 22 4.58 28.58 -14.29
N PRO A 23 3.31 28.19 -14.47
CA PRO A 23 2.90 27.19 -15.45
C PRO A 23 3.20 27.64 -16.88
N LEU A 24 3.80 26.74 -17.68
CA LEU A 24 4.42 27.05 -18.97
C LEU A 24 4.31 25.89 -19.96
N THR A 25 3.27 25.80 -20.79
CA THR A 25 3.18 24.83 -21.92
C THR A 25 4.44 24.87 -22.79
N ARG A 26 5.14 23.73 -22.93
CA ARG A 26 6.38 23.61 -23.73
C ARG A 26 6.25 22.71 -24.95
N PHE A 27 5.24 21.84 -25.00
CA PHE A 27 4.99 20.89 -26.10
C PHE A 27 6.14 19.88 -26.31
N ARG A 28 6.56 19.18 -25.24
CA ARG A 28 7.57 18.09 -25.25
C ARG A 28 6.97 16.73 -24.84
N CYS A 29 5.85 16.34 -25.44
CA CYS A 29 5.26 15.00 -25.29
C CYS A 29 5.31 14.22 -26.61
N ASP A 30 5.06 12.92 -26.54
CA ASP A 30 4.85 12.03 -27.69
C ASP A 30 3.39 12.06 -28.20
N GLU A 31 3.07 11.14 -29.12
CA GLU A 31 1.75 11.01 -29.75
C GLU A 31 0.67 10.46 -28.81
N ASP A 32 1.04 9.92 -27.63
CA ASP A 32 0.13 9.46 -26.57
C ASP A 32 -0.01 10.51 -25.44
N TRP A 33 0.48 11.73 -25.66
CA TRP A 33 0.48 12.85 -24.72
C TRP A 33 1.24 12.52 -23.40
N VAL A 34 2.24 11.63 -23.47
CA VAL A 34 3.19 11.34 -22.39
C VAL A 34 4.43 12.22 -22.54
N LEU A 35 4.92 12.82 -21.45
CA LEU A 35 6.13 13.65 -21.52
C LEU A 35 7.35 12.85 -21.99
N LEU A 36 8.15 13.46 -22.87
CA LEU A 36 9.43 12.90 -23.29
C LEU A 36 10.40 12.86 -22.10
N PRO A 37 11.32 11.86 -22.00
CA PRO A 37 12.18 11.67 -20.82
C PRO A 37 12.99 12.91 -20.37
N MET A 38 13.31 13.82 -21.31
CA MET A 38 13.97 15.11 -21.04
C MET A 38 13.20 16.01 -20.03
N ALA A 39 11.90 15.81 -19.86
CA ALA A 39 11.08 16.60 -18.92
C ALA A 39 11.51 16.40 -17.45
N LYS A 40 11.98 15.20 -17.09
CA LYS A 40 12.55 14.92 -15.76
C LYS A 40 13.71 15.86 -15.45
N GLU A 41 14.64 16.01 -16.39
CA GLU A 41 15.75 16.94 -16.23
C GLU A 41 15.26 18.40 -16.18
N TYR A 42 14.32 18.79 -17.05
CA TYR A 42 13.79 20.16 -17.09
C TYR A 42 13.23 20.65 -15.74
N TYR A 43 12.38 19.85 -15.08
CA TYR A 43 11.86 20.19 -13.76
C TYR A 43 12.92 20.02 -12.66
N GLN A 44 13.75 18.97 -12.71
CA GLN A 44 14.82 18.76 -11.73
C GLN A 44 15.88 19.89 -11.74
N GLN A 45 16.20 20.45 -12.90
CA GLN A 45 17.05 21.63 -13.05
C GLN A 45 16.47 22.87 -12.35
N ARG A 46 15.14 23.03 -12.38
CA ARG A 46 14.43 24.21 -11.86
C ARG A 46 14.10 24.10 -10.38
N ALA A 47 14.18 22.89 -9.83
CA ALA A 47 14.23 22.59 -8.41
C ALA A 47 15.61 22.85 -7.75
N ALA A 48 16.55 23.54 -8.42
CA ALA A 48 17.94 23.72 -7.99
C ALA A 48 18.13 24.36 -6.59
N VAL A 49 17.20 25.21 -6.16
CA VAL A 49 17.17 25.74 -4.79
C VAL A 49 16.10 24.97 -4.00
N PRO A 50 16.45 24.31 -2.87
CA PRO A 50 15.49 23.67 -1.99
C PRO A 50 14.36 24.61 -1.54
N GLY A 51 13.19 24.03 -1.27
CA GLY A 51 11.99 24.77 -0.88
C GLY A 51 11.35 25.59 -2.00
N THR A 52 11.77 25.38 -3.27
CA THR A 52 11.11 25.99 -4.44
C THR A 52 9.77 25.31 -4.70
N LEU A 53 8.72 26.10 -4.99
CA LEU A 53 7.51 25.59 -5.64
C LEU A 53 7.68 25.63 -7.16
N LEU A 54 7.33 24.54 -7.83
CA LEU A 54 7.15 24.46 -9.27
C LEU A 54 5.67 24.24 -9.59
N ILE A 55 5.13 24.94 -10.58
CA ILE A 55 3.82 24.66 -11.15
C ILE A 55 4.07 24.09 -12.55
N THR A 56 3.50 22.94 -12.87
CA THR A 56 3.73 22.27 -14.16
C THR A 56 3.24 23.08 -15.33
N GLU A 57 3.65 22.67 -16.53
CA GLU A 57 2.89 23.00 -17.71
C GLU A 57 1.46 22.46 -17.68
N ALA A 58 0.56 23.12 -18.41
CA ALA A 58 -0.87 22.83 -18.41
C ALA A 58 -1.15 21.42 -18.96
N THR A 59 -1.85 20.60 -18.19
CA THR A 59 -1.95 19.14 -18.36
C THR A 59 -3.40 18.69 -18.53
N TYR A 60 -3.69 17.93 -19.59
CA TYR A 60 -5.05 17.53 -19.98
C TYR A 60 -5.70 16.59 -18.95
N VAL A 61 -6.90 16.94 -18.50
CA VAL A 61 -7.66 16.14 -17.53
C VAL A 61 -8.16 14.80 -18.07
N SER A 62 -8.40 14.72 -19.38
CA SER A 62 -9.02 13.56 -20.04
C SER A 62 -8.82 13.60 -21.56
N ARG A 63 -9.25 12.54 -22.26
CA ARG A 63 -9.16 12.42 -23.72
C ARG A 63 -10.01 13.48 -24.46
N SER A 64 -11.13 13.91 -23.88
CA SER A 64 -12.00 14.98 -24.42
C SER A 64 -11.42 16.38 -24.20
N ALA A 65 -10.58 16.55 -23.17
CA ALA A 65 -9.88 17.80 -22.87
C ALA A 65 -8.71 18.14 -23.80
N VAL A 66 -8.20 17.14 -24.53
CA VAL A 66 -7.11 17.26 -25.51
C VAL A 66 -7.59 17.97 -26.77
N GLY A 67 -6.80 18.91 -27.26
CA GLY A 67 -7.06 19.63 -28.52
C GLY A 67 -5.81 20.17 -29.21
N ARG A 68 -4.60 19.73 -28.79
CA ARG A 68 -3.31 19.98 -29.45
C ARG A 68 -2.38 18.78 -29.23
N ASP A 69 -1.57 18.43 -30.22
CA ASP A 69 -0.53 17.41 -30.06
C ASP A 69 0.60 17.89 -29.12
N ASN A 70 1.40 16.95 -28.59
CA ASN A 70 2.62 17.17 -27.80
C ASN A 70 2.45 17.87 -26.43
N GLY A 71 1.24 18.25 -26.01
CA GLY A 71 0.96 18.66 -24.62
C GLY A 71 0.81 17.44 -23.69
N PRO A 72 1.00 17.55 -22.36
CA PRO A 72 0.87 16.39 -21.48
C PRO A 72 -0.58 16.10 -21.09
N GLY A 73 -0.92 14.82 -20.90
CA GLY A 73 -2.11 14.39 -20.17
C GLY A 73 -1.81 13.93 -18.75
N ILE A 74 -2.85 13.63 -17.97
CA ILE A 74 -2.76 12.87 -16.71
C ILE A 74 -3.97 11.94 -16.50
N TYR A 75 -4.41 11.29 -17.58
CA TYR A 75 -5.59 10.42 -17.62
C TYR A 75 -5.30 8.94 -17.93
N SER A 76 -4.05 8.58 -18.23
CA SER A 76 -3.60 7.19 -18.44
C SER A 76 -2.41 6.83 -17.54
N GLU A 77 -2.22 5.54 -17.27
CA GLU A 77 -1.13 5.06 -16.40
C GLU A 77 0.26 5.43 -16.92
N ALA A 78 0.50 5.39 -18.23
CA ALA A 78 1.77 5.84 -18.82
C ALA A 78 2.07 7.32 -18.53
N GLN A 79 1.05 8.17 -18.54
CA GLN A 79 1.17 9.59 -18.19
C GLN A 79 1.44 9.76 -16.69
N ILE A 80 0.70 9.03 -15.84
CA ILE A 80 0.87 9.03 -14.37
C ILE A 80 2.28 8.55 -13.99
N ALA A 81 2.77 7.47 -14.60
CA ALA A 81 4.09 6.90 -14.37
C ALA A 81 5.21 7.88 -14.77
N ARG A 82 5.11 8.51 -15.95
CA ARG A 82 6.07 9.54 -16.37
C ARG A 82 6.05 10.75 -15.44
N TRP A 83 4.88 11.22 -15.01
CA TRP A 83 4.80 12.29 -14.01
C TRP A 83 5.42 11.87 -12.67
N ARG A 84 5.27 10.61 -12.25
CA ARG A 84 5.90 10.05 -11.04
C ARG A 84 7.44 10.04 -11.11
N GLU A 85 8.04 9.90 -12.29
CA GLU A 85 9.50 10.08 -12.45
C GLU A 85 9.93 11.55 -12.21
N ILE A 86 9.07 12.50 -12.57
CA ILE A 86 9.34 13.95 -12.54
C ILE A 86 9.15 14.49 -11.12
N THR A 87 8.06 14.14 -10.45
CA THR A 87 7.78 14.55 -9.05
C THR A 87 8.87 14.03 -8.10
N ASN A 88 9.21 12.74 -8.17
CA ASN A 88 10.33 12.15 -7.44
C ASN A 88 11.64 12.93 -7.65
N ALA A 89 11.96 13.31 -8.90
CA ALA A 89 13.18 14.04 -9.23
C ALA A 89 13.23 15.48 -8.69
N VAL A 90 12.07 16.07 -8.37
CA VAL A 90 11.93 17.38 -7.71
C VAL A 90 11.96 17.23 -6.19
N HIS A 91 11.28 16.21 -5.65
CA HIS A 91 11.31 15.86 -4.22
C HIS A 91 12.72 15.45 -3.75
N GLU A 92 13.53 14.79 -4.59
CA GLU A 92 14.96 14.54 -4.38
C GLU A 92 15.78 15.84 -4.13
N LYS A 93 15.35 16.97 -4.70
CA LYS A 93 15.96 18.29 -4.48
C LYS A 93 15.41 19.02 -3.24
N LYS A 94 14.42 18.42 -2.55
CA LYS A 94 13.65 19.02 -1.44
C LYS A 94 12.87 20.26 -1.87
N SER A 95 12.28 20.20 -3.05
CA SER A 95 11.40 21.21 -3.62
C SER A 95 10.03 20.59 -3.90
N PHE A 96 9.01 21.40 -4.12
CA PHE A 96 7.61 21.00 -4.26
C PHE A 96 7.10 21.22 -5.68
N ILE A 97 6.08 20.46 -6.10
CA ILE A 97 5.50 20.57 -7.43
C ILE A 97 3.98 20.37 -7.44
N TYR A 98 3.27 21.29 -8.11
CA TYR A 98 1.82 21.26 -8.31
C TYR A 98 1.49 21.00 -9.79
N CYS A 99 0.56 20.07 -10.04
CA CYS A 99 0.07 19.79 -11.38
C CYS A 99 -1.00 20.80 -11.79
N GLN A 100 -0.74 21.61 -12.83
CA GLN A 100 -1.79 22.45 -13.41
C GLN A 100 -2.67 21.64 -14.36
N ILE A 101 -3.91 21.35 -13.94
CA ILE A 101 -4.86 20.57 -14.74
C ILE A 101 -5.80 21.46 -15.56
N TRP A 102 -6.09 20.99 -16.78
CA TRP A 102 -6.50 21.84 -17.90
C TRP A 102 -7.47 21.14 -18.85
N HIS A 103 -8.41 21.92 -19.39
CA HIS A 103 -9.28 21.54 -20.49
C HIS A 103 -9.33 22.70 -21.51
N LEU A 104 -8.93 22.44 -22.76
CA LEU A 104 -8.83 23.49 -23.79
C LEU A 104 -10.18 24.13 -24.12
N GLY A 105 -11.23 23.32 -24.26
CA GLY A 105 -12.54 23.80 -24.72
C GLY A 105 -12.44 24.35 -26.14
N ARG A 106 -13.01 25.54 -26.41
CA ARG A 106 -12.93 26.19 -27.74
C ARG A 106 -11.54 26.59 -28.24
N ALA A 107 -10.49 26.37 -27.43
CA ALA A 107 -9.09 26.64 -27.77
C ALA A 107 -8.38 25.44 -28.45
N GLY A 108 -9.07 24.30 -28.57
CA GLY A 108 -8.61 23.14 -29.31
C GLY A 108 -8.53 23.38 -30.82
N LEU A 109 -7.91 22.44 -31.50
CA LEU A 109 -7.91 22.29 -32.95
C LEU A 109 -8.91 21.19 -33.29
N VAL A 110 -9.87 21.46 -34.18
CA VAL A 110 -10.97 20.54 -34.48
C VAL A 110 -10.45 19.23 -35.09
N GLU A 111 -9.37 19.32 -35.86
CA GLU A 111 -8.68 18.24 -36.54
C GLU A 111 -8.12 17.21 -35.54
N ILE A 112 -7.72 17.67 -34.34
CA ILE A 112 -7.23 16.80 -33.25
C ILE A 112 -8.42 16.09 -32.59
N HIS A 113 -9.51 16.80 -32.35
CA HIS A 113 -10.74 16.18 -31.83
C HIS A 113 -11.28 15.12 -32.79
N GLU A 114 -11.34 15.43 -34.09
CA GLU A 114 -11.73 14.50 -35.16
C GLU A 114 -10.81 13.27 -35.23
N LYS A 115 -9.47 13.47 -35.28
CA LYS A 115 -8.46 12.39 -35.22
C LYS A 115 -8.67 11.47 -34.01
N MET A 116 -9.07 12.02 -32.87
CA MET A 116 -9.24 11.28 -31.61
C MET A 116 -10.64 10.67 -31.42
N GLY A 117 -11.61 10.94 -32.30
CA GLY A 117 -13.00 10.51 -32.13
C GLY A 117 -13.76 11.26 -31.03
N THR A 118 -13.38 12.51 -30.76
CA THR A 118 -13.99 13.39 -29.75
C THR A 118 -14.60 14.64 -30.41
N LYS A 119 -15.11 15.60 -29.62
CA LYS A 119 -15.62 16.88 -30.13
C LYS A 119 -14.98 18.05 -29.39
N MET A 120 -14.74 19.15 -30.11
CA MET A 120 -14.36 20.42 -29.50
C MET A 120 -15.59 21.05 -28.83
N LYS A 121 -15.66 20.98 -27.50
CA LYS A 121 -16.80 21.49 -26.71
C LYS A 121 -16.47 22.81 -25.98
N SER A 122 -17.49 23.59 -25.61
CA SER A 122 -17.34 24.85 -24.88
C SER A 122 -18.60 25.21 -24.09
N SER A 123 -18.52 26.24 -23.26
CA SER A 123 -19.68 26.80 -22.55
C SER A 123 -20.81 27.17 -23.50
N SER A 124 -20.49 27.70 -24.68
CA SER A 124 -21.42 27.98 -25.77
C SER A 124 -20.76 27.84 -27.14
N ALA A 125 -21.61 27.72 -28.18
CA ALA A 125 -21.19 27.66 -29.59
C ALA A 125 -20.68 29.03 -30.10
N VAL A 126 -19.56 29.51 -29.55
CA VAL A 126 -18.95 30.82 -29.84
C VAL A 126 -17.47 30.64 -30.14
N ARG A 127 -17.08 30.93 -31.38
CA ARG A 127 -15.67 30.94 -31.86
C ARG A 127 -14.79 31.92 -31.06
N ILE A 128 -13.47 31.71 -31.11
CA ILE A 128 -12.51 32.72 -30.64
C ILE A 128 -12.48 33.89 -31.64
N ASP A 129 -12.32 33.57 -32.92
CA ASP A 129 -12.35 34.51 -34.05
C ASP A 129 -12.88 33.81 -35.32
N GLU A 130 -13.01 34.55 -36.43
CA GLU A 130 -13.58 34.05 -37.69
C GLU A 130 -12.82 32.86 -38.30
N THR A 131 -11.51 32.73 -38.02
CA THR A 131 -10.65 31.66 -38.53
C THR A 131 -10.73 30.38 -37.70
N THR A 132 -11.17 30.47 -36.44
CA THR A 132 -11.33 29.30 -35.56
C THR A 132 -12.62 28.52 -35.83
N SER A 133 -12.57 27.20 -35.63
CA SER A 133 -13.73 26.32 -35.76
C SER A 133 -14.79 26.61 -34.69
N LEU A 134 -16.06 26.32 -35.01
CA LEU A 134 -17.17 26.48 -34.07
C LEU A 134 -17.16 25.32 -33.05
N PRO A 135 -17.10 25.58 -31.73
CA PRO A 135 -17.27 24.53 -30.73
C PRO A 135 -18.73 24.10 -30.62
N GLU A 136 -18.96 22.87 -30.15
CA GLU A 136 -20.27 22.42 -29.68
C GLU A 136 -20.56 23.00 -28.28
N GLU A 137 -21.79 23.46 -28.05
CA GLU A 137 -22.25 23.87 -26.72
C GLU A 137 -22.46 22.62 -25.85
N MET A 138 -21.82 22.57 -24.67
CA MET A 138 -21.91 21.43 -23.76
C MET A 138 -23.34 21.21 -23.25
N THR A 139 -23.78 19.96 -23.15
CA THR A 139 -25.02 19.62 -22.44
C THR A 139 -24.85 19.70 -20.91
N GLU A 140 -25.91 19.44 -20.14
CA GLU A 140 -25.81 19.30 -18.68
C GLU A 140 -24.92 18.11 -18.32
N GLU A 141 -25.06 17.00 -19.04
CA GLU A 141 -24.29 15.76 -18.85
C GLU A 141 -22.80 15.98 -19.15
N ASP A 142 -22.48 16.68 -20.25
CA ASP A 142 -21.10 17.06 -20.60
C ASP A 142 -20.42 17.88 -19.50
N ILE A 143 -21.17 18.75 -18.83
CA ILE A 143 -20.67 19.61 -17.76
C ILE A 143 -20.32 18.77 -16.53
N TRP A 144 -21.16 17.81 -16.17
CA TRP A 144 -20.88 16.89 -15.06
C TRP A 144 -19.78 15.87 -15.39
N GLU A 145 -19.69 15.41 -16.65
CA GLU A 145 -18.55 14.60 -17.14
C GLU A 145 -17.24 15.37 -16.97
N ALA A 146 -17.18 16.63 -17.43
CA ALA A 146 -15.99 17.47 -17.29
C ALA A 146 -15.62 17.76 -15.81
N ILE A 147 -16.61 17.99 -14.94
CA ILE A 147 -16.38 18.12 -13.48
C ILE A 147 -15.77 16.82 -12.90
N GLY A 148 -16.28 15.66 -13.34
CA GLY A 148 -15.73 14.34 -12.99
C GLY A 148 -14.29 14.15 -13.48
N ASP A 149 -14.00 14.54 -14.72
CA ASP A 149 -12.65 14.50 -15.31
C ASP A 149 -11.65 15.37 -14.52
N PHE A 150 -12.01 16.59 -14.14
CA PHE A 150 -11.16 17.43 -13.28
C PHE A 150 -10.87 16.74 -11.93
N ALA A 151 -11.87 16.14 -11.29
CA ALA A 151 -11.68 15.41 -10.03
C ALA A 151 -10.85 14.12 -10.19
N LYS A 152 -11.01 13.40 -11.31
CA LYS A 152 -10.22 12.21 -11.65
C LYS A 152 -8.76 12.57 -11.93
N ALA A 153 -8.51 13.58 -12.76
CA ALA A 153 -7.18 14.09 -13.04
C ALA A 153 -6.45 14.57 -11.78
N ALA A 154 -7.17 15.15 -10.82
CA ALA A 154 -6.61 15.52 -9.53
C ALA A 154 -6.19 14.30 -8.69
N LYS A 155 -7.01 13.24 -8.63
CA LYS A 155 -6.62 11.97 -7.98
C LYS A 155 -5.41 11.34 -8.66
N ASN A 156 -5.37 11.35 -9.99
CA ASN A 156 -4.25 10.87 -10.79
C ASN A 156 -2.96 11.67 -10.52
N ALA A 157 -3.07 12.99 -10.30
CA ALA A 157 -1.94 13.82 -9.87
C ALA A 157 -1.41 13.40 -8.49
N MET A 158 -2.29 13.13 -7.52
CA MET A 158 -1.84 12.61 -6.21
C MET A 158 -1.18 11.23 -6.35
N ALA A 159 -1.69 10.35 -7.23
CA ALA A 159 -1.08 9.05 -7.54
C ALA A 159 0.26 9.17 -8.28
N ALA A 160 0.48 10.26 -9.02
CA ALA A 160 1.77 10.63 -9.61
C ALA A 160 2.71 11.33 -8.60
N GLY A 161 2.31 11.51 -7.34
CA GLY A 161 3.15 12.11 -6.29
C GLY A 161 3.28 13.63 -6.35
N PHE A 162 2.34 14.35 -6.95
CA PHE A 162 2.30 15.81 -6.84
C PHE A 162 1.94 16.25 -5.41
N ASP A 163 2.46 17.40 -4.97
CA ASP A 163 2.11 18.01 -3.68
C ASP A 163 0.70 18.63 -3.68
N GLY A 164 0.16 18.89 -4.88
CA GLY A 164 -1.19 19.39 -5.10
C GLY A 164 -1.48 19.72 -6.56
N VAL A 165 -2.59 20.43 -6.78
CA VAL A 165 -3.20 20.65 -8.09
C VAL A 165 -3.63 22.11 -8.25
N GLU A 166 -3.34 22.71 -9.41
CA GLU A 166 -3.83 24.03 -9.80
C GLU A 166 -4.87 23.92 -10.93
N LEU A 167 -6.05 24.48 -10.71
CA LEU A 167 -7.12 24.54 -11.71
C LEU A 167 -6.89 25.70 -12.68
N HIS A 168 -6.83 25.43 -13.98
CA HIS A 168 -6.62 26.46 -15.00
C HIS A 168 -7.90 27.31 -15.28
N GLY A 169 -8.34 28.12 -14.31
CA GLY A 169 -9.45 29.09 -14.40
C GLY A 169 -9.14 30.40 -15.16
N ALA A 170 -8.19 30.38 -16.08
CA ALA A 170 -7.60 31.56 -16.72
C ALA A 170 -7.40 31.38 -18.24
N ASN A 171 -6.93 32.46 -18.89
CA ASN A 171 -6.45 32.54 -20.27
C ASN A 171 -7.45 32.06 -21.34
N GLY A 172 -8.76 32.09 -21.07
CA GLY A 172 -9.79 31.70 -22.03
C GLY A 172 -9.90 30.20 -22.30
N TYR A 173 -9.49 29.35 -21.36
CA TYR A 173 -9.74 27.89 -21.37
C TYR A 173 -11.04 27.53 -20.64
N LEU A 174 -11.46 26.26 -20.58
CA LEU A 174 -12.87 25.90 -20.33
C LEU A 174 -13.51 26.56 -19.09
N ILE A 175 -12.80 26.61 -17.96
CA ILE A 175 -13.31 27.23 -16.73
C ILE A 175 -13.54 28.75 -16.90
N ASP A 176 -12.65 29.43 -17.64
CA ASP A 176 -12.72 30.85 -17.96
C ASP A 176 -13.79 31.12 -19.05
N GLN A 177 -13.96 30.19 -20.00
CA GLN A 177 -15.02 30.20 -21.02
C GLN A 177 -16.42 30.18 -20.40
N PHE A 178 -16.63 29.39 -19.34
CA PHE A 178 -17.87 29.44 -18.54
C PHE A 178 -17.99 30.73 -17.72
N THR A 179 -16.88 31.21 -17.14
CA THR A 179 -16.88 32.37 -16.22
C THR A 179 -17.21 33.69 -16.93
N GLN A 180 -16.71 33.91 -18.16
CA GLN A 180 -16.85 35.19 -18.85
C GLN A 180 -18.04 35.25 -19.81
N ASP A 181 -18.78 36.36 -19.77
CA ASP A 181 -19.94 36.62 -20.65
C ASP A 181 -19.55 36.89 -22.11
N THR A 182 -18.26 37.02 -22.41
CA THR A 182 -17.70 37.08 -23.77
C THR A 182 -17.94 35.75 -24.51
N CYS A 183 -17.75 34.63 -23.82
CA CYS A 183 -17.89 33.27 -24.36
C CYS A 183 -19.20 32.60 -23.94
N ASN A 184 -19.56 32.63 -22.66
CA ASN A 184 -20.77 31.98 -22.15
C ASN A 184 -22.04 32.78 -22.54
N LYS A 185 -22.88 32.18 -23.39
CA LYS A 185 -24.17 32.73 -23.86
C LYS A 185 -25.37 31.89 -23.42
N ARG A 186 -25.17 30.89 -22.56
CA ARG A 186 -26.21 29.95 -22.13
C ARG A 186 -27.31 30.69 -21.37
N THR A 187 -28.52 30.12 -21.42
CA THR A 187 -29.73 30.61 -20.72
C THR A 187 -30.18 29.68 -19.58
N ASP A 188 -29.36 28.68 -19.24
CA ASP A 188 -29.62 27.65 -18.25
C ASP A 188 -28.95 27.96 -16.89
N ALA A 189 -28.84 26.95 -16.02
CA ALA A 189 -28.19 27.05 -14.72
C ALA A 189 -26.69 27.40 -14.77
N TRP A 190 -26.04 27.34 -15.94
CA TRP A 190 -24.60 27.58 -16.13
C TRP A 190 -24.30 28.88 -16.89
N GLY A 191 -25.31 29.66 -17.27
CA GLY A 191 -25.13 30.98 -17.90
C GLY A 191 -26.18 32.03 -17.52
N GLY A 192 -26.23 33.10 -18.31
CA GLY A 192 -27.10 34.27 -18.08
C GLY A 192 -26.62 35.19 -16.94
N SER A 193 -26.56 34.68 -15.71
CA SER A 193 -26.22 35.46 -14.50
C SER A 193 -24.76 35.34 -14.08
N ILE A 194 -24.33 36.18 -13.12
CA ILE A 194 -22.97 36.13 -12.54
C ILE A 194 -22.76 34.83 -11.78
N GLU A 195 -23.76 34.44 -10.99
CA GLU A 195 -23.82 33.25 -10.15
C GLU A 195 -23.72 31.99 -11.00
N ASN A 196 -24.53 31.91 -12.07
CA ASN A 196 -24.57 30.76 -12.97
C ASN A 196 -23.27 30.62 -13.78
N ARG A 197 -22.69 31.71 -14.30
CA ARG A 197 -21.37 31.66 -14.96
C ARG A 197 -20.25 31.22 -14.02
N ALA A 198 -20.29 31.65 -12.75
CA ALA A 198 -19.34 31.21 -11.74
C ALA A 198 -19.55 29.74 -11.29
N ARG A 199 -20.74 29.16 -11.52
CA ARG A 199 -21.10 27.80 -11.05
C ARG A 199 -20.09 26.75 -11.50
N PHE A 200 -19.72 26.72 -12.77
CA PHE A 200 -18.78 25.71 -13.29
C PHE A 200 -17.42 25.76 -12.56
N ALA A 201 -16.84 26.96 -12.40
CA ALA A 201 -15.60 27.15 -11.65
C ALA A 201 -15.73 26.71 -10.18
N LEU A 202 -16.87 26.99 -9.55
CA LEU A 202 -17.14 26.61 -8.16
C LEU A 202 -17.35 25.10 -7.99
N GLU A 203 -18.13 24.44 -8.85
CA GLU A 203 -18.37 22.98 -8.74
C GLU A 203 -17.11 22.17 -9.10
N VAL A 204 -16.34 22.57 -10.13
CA VAL A 204 -15.02 21.97 -10.42
C VAL A 204 -14.09 22.10 -9.20
N THR A 205 -14.06 23.28 -8.56
CA THR A 205 -13.21 23.50 -7.38
C THR A 205 -13.64 22.64 -6.20
N LYS A 206 -14.94 22.53 -5.90
CA LYS A 206 -15.46 21.66 -4.84
C LYS A 206 -15.16 20.18 -5.13
N ALA A 207 -15.41 19.71 -6.35
CA ALA A 207 -15.19 18.32 -6.73
C ALA A 207 -13.72 17.90 -6.55
N VAL A 208 -12.79 18.79 -6.93
CA VAL A 208 -11.35 18.57 -6.75
C VAL A 208 -10.93 18.69 -5.28
N ALA A 209 -11.41 19.70 -4.55
CA ALA A 209 -11.12 19.84 -3.12
C ALA A 209 -11.64 18.66 -2.29
N ASN A 210 -12.81 18.12 -2.62
CA ASN A 210 -13.36 16.89 -2.02
C ASN A 210 -12.55 15.63 -2.42
N ALA A 211 -11.93 15.62 -3.60
CA ALA A 211 -11.20 14.48 -4.12
C ALA A 211 -9.76 14.34 -3.60
N ILE A 212 -9.08 15.46 -3.26
CA ILE A 212 -7.65 15.46 -2.86
C ILE A 212 -7.32 16.28 -1.59
N GLY A 213 -8.26 17.09 -1.09
CA GLY A 213 -8.04 18.06 -0.01
C GLY A 213 -7.94 19.50 -0.52
N ALA A 214 -8.62 20.43 0.17
CA ALA A 214 -8.55 21.86 -0.13
C ALA A 214 -7.14 22.45 0.08
N ASP A 215 -6.39 21.94 1.06
CA ASP A 215 -5.00 22.32 1.35
C ASP A 215 -4.01 21.90 0.25
N LYS A 216 -4.47 21.16 -0.76
CA LYS A 216 -3.73 20.75 -1.96
C LYS A 216 -4.39 21.23 -3.26
N THR A 217 -5.49 21.97 -3.17
CA THR A 217 -6.23 22.49 -4.32
C THR A 217 -5.97 23.99 -4.46
N ALA A 218 -5.69 24.45 -5.67
CA ALA A 218 -5.52 25.86 -6.01
C ALA A 218 -6.29 26.20 -7.29
N ILE A 219 -6.47 27.50 -7.57
CA ILE A 219 -7.06 27.98 -8.83
C ILE A 219 -6.33 29.22 -9.34
N ARG A 220 -6.16 29.27 -10.67
CA ARG A 220 -5.52 30.38 -11.37
C ARG A 220 -6.53 31.17 -12.19
N LEU A 221 -6.55 32.50 -12.06
CA LEU A 221 -7.48 33.41 -12.72
C LEU A 221 -6.75 34.54 -13.47
N SER A 222 -7.36 35.07 -14.55
CA SER A 222 -6.81 36.19 -15.34
C SER A 222 -7.88 37.23 -15.70
N PRO A 223 -8.41 38.01 -14.73
CA PRO A 223 -9.64 38.82 -14.88
C PRO A 223 -9.64 39.87 -15.99
N PHE A 224 -8.45 40.31 -16.44
CA PHE A 224 -8.25 41.38 -17.41
C PHE A 224 -7.51 40.93 -18.69
N SER A 225 -7.38 39.62 -18.91
CA SER A 225 -6.73 39.13 -20.14
C SER A 225 -7.75 39.09 -21.29
N ASP A 226 -7.35 39.67 -22.41
CA ASP A 226 -8.07 39.66 -23.70
C ASP A 226 -7.78 38.37 -24.52
N PHE A 227 -6.80 37.58 -24.09
CA PHE A 227 -6.31 36.39 -24.79
C PHE A 227 -7.43 35.38 -25.11
N GLN A 228 -7.44 34.87 -26.34
CA GLN A 228 -8.50 33.98 -26.88
C GLN A 228 -9.92 34.58 -26.82
N SER A 229 -10.01 35.90 -27.09
CA SER A 229 -11.26 36.68 -27.12
C SER A 229 -12.02 36.59 -25.79
N MET A 230 -11.26 36.69 -24.70
CA MET A 230 -11.73 37.00 -23.36
C MET A 230 -11.76 38.52 -23.15
N GLY A 231 -11.97 38.98 -21.91
CA GLY A 231 -11.99 40.40 -21.56
C GLY A 231 -13.41 40.93 -21.47
N MET A 232 -14.13 40.54 -20.41
CA MET A 232 -15.42 41.15 -20.06
C MET A 232 -15.31 42.67 -20.00
N ARG A 233 -16.32 43.40 -20.50
CA ARG A 233 -16.35 44.88 -20.46
C ARG A 233 -16.29 45.46 -19.04
N ASN A 234 -16.75 44.70 -18.05
CA ASN A 234 -16.57 44.98 -16.63
C ASN A 234 -16.38 43.66 -15.87
N PRO A 235 -15.14 43.21 -15.63
CA PRO A 235 -14.88 41.92 -15.00
C PRO A 235 -15.08 41.94 -13.48
N TYR A 236 -15.06 43.13 -12.85
CA TYR A 236 -15.06 43.26 -11.39
C TYR A 236 -16.18 42.47 -10.70
N PRO A 237 -17.48 42.60 -11.05
CA PRO A 237 -18.55 41.89 -10.34
C PRO A 237 -18.48 40.36 -10.51
N GLN A 238 -18.00 39.89 -11.67
CA GLN A 238 -17.89 38.46 -11.97
C GLN A 238 -16.79 37.79 -11.13
N PHE A 239 -15.61 38.42 -11.09
CA PHE A 239 -14.46 37.88 -10.37
C PHE A 239 -14.53 38.16 -8.86
N GLU A 240 -15.16 39.25 -8.42
CA GLU A 240 -15.54 39.46 -7.01
C GLU A 240 -16.47 38.34 -6.52
N TYR A 241 -17.54 38.05 -7.26
CA TYR A 241 -18.45 36.97 -6.88
C TYR A 241 -17.73 35.62 -6.83
N LEU A 242 -16.96 35.28 -7.87
CA LEU A 242 -16.23 34.02 -7.93
C LEU A 242 -15.25 33.88 -6.75
N VAL A 243 -14.36 34.85 -6.53
CA VAL A 243 -13.36 34.80 -5.46
C VAL A 243 -14.00 34.84 -4.07
N LYS A 244 -15.10 35.57 -3.87
CA LYS A 244 -15.87 35.57 -2.62
C LYS A 244 -16.43 34.19 -2.28
N ASN A 245 -16.85 33.40 -3.27
CA ASN A 245 -17.40 32.05 -3.08
C ASN A 245 -16.31 30.96 -3.08
N LEU A 246 -15.14 31.22 -3.66
CA LEU A 246 -13.95 30.36 -3.52
C LEU A 246 -13.31 30.48 -2.13
N LYS A 247 -13.32 31.67 -1.52
CA LYS A 247 -12.70 31.95 -0.21
C LYS A 247 -13.06 30.93 0.90
N PRO A 248 -14.34 30.61 1.17
CA PRO A 248 -14.71 29.65 2.22
C PRO A 248 -14.31 28.20 1.94
N LEU A 249 -13.77 27.88 0.75
CA LEU A 249 -13.28 26.54 0.43
C LEU A 249 -11.87 26.27 1.00
N ASN A 250 -11.18 27.28 1.57
CA ASN A 250 -9.86 27.16 2.19
C ASN A 250 -8.77 26.58 1.26
N LEU A 251 -8.73 27.03 0.01
CA LEU A 251 -7.78 26.60 -1.01
C LEU A 251 -6.32 26.90 -0.63
N SER A 252 -5.40 26.00 -0.99
CA SER A 252 -3.95 26.10 -0.73
C SER A 252 -3.32 27.44 -1.13
N TYR A 253 -3.73 28.01 -2.27
CA TYR A 253 -3.42 29.36 -2.73
C TYR A 253 -4.40 29.84 -3.81
N LEU A 254 -4.42 31.16 -4.05
CA LEU A 254 -5.07 31.80 -5.20
C LEU A 254 -4.01 32.37 -6.14
N HIS A 255 -4.04 32.03 -7.44
CA HIS A 255 -3.05 32.50 -8.42
C HIS A 255 -3.67 33.52 -9.38
N LEU A 256 -3.14 34.73 -9.43
CA LEU A 256 -3.65 35.82 -10.27
C LEU A 256 -2.62 36.25 -11.32
N VAL A 257 -3.09 36.42 -12.57
CA VAL A 257 -2.29 36.97 -13.67
C VAL A 257 -2.51 38.48 -13.76
N GLU A 258 -1.42 39.25 -13.68
CA GLU A 258 -1.44 40.72 -13.72
C GLU A 258 -2.05 41.26 -15.04
N PRO A 259 -2.81 42.38 -15.01
CA PRO A 259 -3.42 43.09 -16.16
C PRO A 259 -2.49 43.62 -17.27
N ARG A 260 -1.30 43.03 -17.43
CA ARG A 260 -0.29 43.36 -18.44
C ARG A 260 0.16 42.16 -19.29
N ILE A 261 -0.60 41.06 -19.28
CA ILE A 261 -0.27 39.81 -19.98
C ILE A 261 -1.47 39.35 -20.82
N SER A 262 -1.23 39.14 -22.11
CA SER A 262 -2.14 38.42 -23.00
C SER A 262 -1.52 37.06 -23.34
N GLY A 263 -1.93 36.01 -22.62
CA GLY A 263 -1.40 34.65 -22.76
C GLY A 263 0.11 34.52 -22.52
N ASN A 264 0.91 34.72 -23.57
CA ASN A 264 2.37 34.59 -23.56
C ASN A 264 3.15 35.87 -23.97
N VAL A 265 2.46 36.99 -24.21
CA VAL A 265 3.06 38.31 -24.49
C VAL A 265 2.72 39.31 -23.39
N ASP A 266 3.58 40.31 -23.24
CA ASP A 266 3.20 41.55 -22.54
C ASP A 266 2.19 42.31 -23.42
N SER A 267 1.17 42.89 -22.79
CA SER A 267 0.11 43.67 -23.42
C SER A 267 -0.34 44.78 -22.45
N GLU A 268 -1.06 45.79 -22.92
CA GLU A 268 -1.75 46.76 -22.05
C GLU A 268 -3.22 46.39 -21.82
N CYS A 269 -3.56 45.09 -21.96
CA CYS A 269 -4.92 44.53 -21.97
C CYS A 269 -5.82 44.99 -20.81
N GLY A 270 -5.26 45.22 -19.62
CA GLY A 270 -6.02 45.71 -18.47
C GLY A 270 -6.10 47.23 -18.30
N GLY A 271 -5.61 48.05 -19.22
CA GLY A 271 -5.91 49.50 -19.29
C GLY A 271 -5.63 50.34 -18.04
N GLY A 272 -4.68 49.91 -17.18
CA GLY A 272 -4.39 50.56 -15.90
C GLY A 272 -5.22 50.08 -14.70
N HIS A 273 -6.11 49.10 -14.88
CA HIS A 273 -6.77 48.38 -13.79
C HIS A 273 -5.78 47.54 -12.97
N SER A 274 -6.20 47.06 -11.80
CA SER A 274 -5.35 46.27 -10.91
C SER A 274 -6.09 45.15 -10.20
N LEU A 275 -5.35 44.11 -9.79
CA LEU A 275 -5.83 42.95 -9.01
C LEU A 275 -6.10 43.26 -7.53
N ASP A 276 -5.82 44.50 -7.08
CA ASP A 276 -6.01 45.00 -5.72
C ASP A 276 -7.28 44.49 -5.03
N PHE A 277 -8.41 44.53 -5.74
CA PHE A 277 -9.72 44.14 -5.22
C PHE A 277 -9.80 42.65 -4.85
N LEU A 278 -9.20 41.75 -5.64
CA LEU A 278 -9.18 40.32 -5.35
C LEU A 278 -8.20 39.98 -4.21
N ILE A 279 -7.06 40.66 -4.14
CA ILE A 279 -6.07 40.46 -3.06
C ILE A 279 -6.66 40.90 -1.72
N LYS A 280 -7.32 42.06 -1.69
CA LYS A 280 -8.03 42.60 -0.52
C LYS A 280 -9.31 41.82 -0.15
N LEU A 281 -9.94 41.15 -1.12
CA LEU A 281 -11.06 40.24 -0.87
C LEU A 281 -10.59 38.89 -0.30
N TRP A 282 -9.46 38.38 -0.78
CA TRP A 282 -8.85 37.13 -0.29
C TRP A 282 -8.30 37.27 1.13
N ASP A 283 -7.69 38.41 1.46
CA ASP A 283 -7.40 38.84 2.85
C ASP A 283 -6.66 37.77 3.66
N ASN A 284 -5.52 37.30 3.12
CA ASN A 284 -4.65 36.26 3.70
C ASN A 284 -5.34 34.93 4.10
N GLN A 285 -6.53 34.62 3.56
CA GLN A 285 -7.19 33.30 3.70
C GLN A 285 -6.26 32.12 3.38
N SER A 286 -5.40 32.34 2.38
CA SER A 286 -4.21 31.57 2.05
C SER A 286 -3.30 32.46 1.18
N PRO A 287 -2.04 32.05 0.90
CA PRO A 287 -1.15 32.84 0.06
C PRO A 287 -1.70 33.17 -1.34
N VAL A 288 -1.28 34.30 -1.89
CA VAL A 288 -1.62 34.71 -3.25
C VAL A 288 -0.37 34.65 -4.14
N ILE A 289 -0.46 33.89 -5.23
CA ILE A 289 0.59 33.81 -6.25
C ILE A 289 0.31 34.89 -7.31
N LEU A 290 1.23 35.84 -7.49
CA LEU A 290 1.13 36.86 -8.53
C LEU A 290 2.06 36.54 -9.70
N ALA A 291 1.51 36.54 -10.92
CA ALA A 291 2.24 36.24 -12.15
C ALA A 291 2.13 37.37 -13.19
N GLY A 292 3.21 37.59 -13.94
CA GLY A 292 3.20 38.44 -15.14
C GLY A 292 4.15 39.62 -15.08
N GLY A 293 5.07 39.70 -16.05
CA GLY A 293 5.98 40.83 -16.28
C GLY A 293 6.97 41.18 -15.16
N PHE A 294 7.12 40.33 -14.14
CA PHE A 294 8.02 40.60 -13.01
C PHE A 294 9.51 40.50 -13.39
N LEU A 295 10.29 41.38 -12.77
CA LEU A 295 11.75 41.50 -12.85
C LEU A 295 12.30 41.53 -11.40
N PRO A 296 13.61 41.34 -11.16
CA PRO A 296 14.16 41.23 -9.81
C PRO A 296 13.71 42.37 -8.87
N GLY A 297 13.87 43.62 -9.29
CA GLY A 297 13.48 44.78 -8.49
C GLY A 297 11.97 44.92 -8.25
N SER A 298 11.14 44.62 -9.26
CA SER A 298 9.67 44.73 -9.10
C SER A 298 9.07 43.58 -8.30
N ALA A 299 9.69 42.40 -8.29
CA ALA A 299 9.31 41.30 -7.40
C ALA A 299 9.56 41.66 -5.93
N VAL A 300 10.74 42.20 -5.61
CA VAL A 300 11.08 42.72 -4.28
C VAL A 300 10.11 43.83 -3.86
N GLN A 301 9.88 44.83 -4.72
CA GLN A 301 8.99 45.95 -4.42
C GLN A 301 7.55 45.51 -4.11
N VAL A 302 7.04 44.50 -4.82
CA VAL A 302 5.69 43.98 -4.61
C VAL A 302 5.53 43.33 -3.23
N VAL A 303 6.53 42.56 -2.77
CA VAL A 303 6.43 41.84 -1.49
C VAL A 303 6.91 42.64 -0.27
N ASP A 304 7.82 43.61 -0.45
CA ASP A 304 8.39 44.38 0.67
C ASP A 304 7.73 45.77 0.86
N GLU A 305 7.18 46.37 -0.21
CA GLU A 305 6.52 47.69 -0.14
C GLU A 305 4.99 47.57 -0.33
N ARG A 306 4.54 47.11 -1.49
CA ARG A 306 3.13 47.22 -1.93
C ARG A 306 2.18 46.31 -1.15
N TRP A 307 2.60 45.07 -0.92
CA TRP A 307 1.81 44.03 -0.24
C TRP A 307 2.55 43.44 0.96
N LYS A 308 3.35 44.26 1.65
CA LYS A 308 4.18 43.86 2.80
C LYS A 308 3.42 43.12 3.92
N ASP A 309 2.13 43.46 4.11
CA ASP A 309 1.25 42.91 5.14
C ASP A 309 0.46 41.67 4.65
N PHE A 310 0.74 41.20 3.43
CA PHE A 310 0.10 40.04 2.80
C PHE A 310 1.12 38.93 2.49
N ASP A 311 0.61 37.71 2.37
CA ASP A 311 1.41 36.54 2.01
C ASP A 311 1.42 36.30 0.49
N ILE A 312 2.21 37.15 -0.18
CA ILE A 312 2.42 37.10 -1.62
C ILE A 312 3.60 36.19 -2.01
N VAL A 313 3.42 35.40 -3.07
CA VAL A 313 4.46 34.63 -3.79
C VAL A 313 4.56 35.16 -5.22
N ILE A 314 5.78 35.34 -5.75
CA ILE A 314 6.00 35.84 -7.11
C ILE A 314 6.31 34.69 -8.08
N ALA A 315 5.49 34.56 -9.12
CA ALA A 315 5.63 33.54 -10.15
C ALA A 315 6.38 34.06 -11.39
N PHE A 316 7.52 33.43 -11.70
CA PHE A 316 8.30 33.72 -12.89
C PHE A 316 8.03 32.68 -13.97
N GLY A 317 7.55 33.14 -15.14
CA GLY A 317 7.39 32.32 -16.34
C GLY A 317 8.63 32.36 -17.22
N ARG A 318 8.62 33.23 -18.24
CA ARG A 318 9.66 33.34 -19.28
C ARG A 318 11.11 33.26 -18.76
N TYR A 319 11.48 33.99 -17.71
CA TYR A 319 12.84 33.94 -17.17
C TYR A 319 13.21 32.59 -16.51
N PHE A 320 12.25 31.84 -15.98
CA PHE A 320 12.49 30.48 -15.45
C PHE A 320 12.67 29.46 -16.58
N THR A 321 12.28 29.77 -17.83
CA THR A 321 12.67 28.92 -18.98
C THR A 321 14.18 28.96 -19.21
N SER A 322 14.81 30.13 -19.06
CA SER A 322 16.23 30.37 -19.38
C SER A 322 17.17 30.44 -18.18
N ASN A 323 16.65 30.41 -16.96
CA ASN A 323 17.43 30.46 -15.71
C ASN A 323 16.96 29.30 -14.81
N PRO A 324 17.57 28.12 -14.87
CA PRO A 324 17.21 27.01 -13.97
C PRO A 324 17.51 27.35 -12.49
N ASP A 325 18.51 28.20 -12.24
CA ASP A 325 18.88 28.77 -10.94
C ASP A 325 18.25 30.14 -10.64
N LEU A 326 17.08 30.48 -11.22
CA LEU A 326 16.45 31.80 -11.10
C LEU A 326 16.39 32.31 -9.65
N VAL A 327 15.99 31.46 -8.70
CA VAL A 327 15.89 31.81 -7.27
C VAL A 327 17.24 32.24 -6.68
N PHE A 328 18.32 31.52 -7.02
CA PHE A 328 19.68 31.85 -6.58
C PHE A 328 20.14 33.16 -7.22
N ARG A 329 19.87 33.37 -8.51
CA ARG A 329 20.21 34.63 -9.19
C ARG A 329 19.51 35.83 -8.57
N LEU A 330 18.22 35.70 -8.22
CA LEU A 330 17.49 36.75 -7.51
C LEU A 330 18.11 37.06 -6.13
N ARG A 331 18.52 36.02 -5.38
CA ARG A 331 19.10 36.17 -4.03
C ARG A 331 20.48 36.84 -4.03
N GLU A 332 21.34 36.44 -4.97
CA GLU A 332 22.72 36.94 -5.08
C GLU A 332 22.86 38.17 -6.00
N GLY A 333 21.77 38.69 -6.57
CA GLY A 333 21.77 39.87 -7.46
C GLY A 333 22.39 39.63 -8.84
N ILE A 334 22.39 38.38 -9.33
CA ILE A 334 22.99 37.99 -10.60
C ILE A 334 22.04 38.28 -11.77
N GLU A 335 22.60 38.74 -12.90
CA GLU A 335 21.82 39.01 -14.12
C GLU A 335 21.12 37.75 -14.66
N LEU A 336 19.86 37.92 -15.06
CA LEU A 336 19.04 36.85 -15.62
C LEU A 336 19.38 36.63 -17.10
N ALA A 337 19.77 35.41 -17.46
CA ALA A 337 19.96 35.01 -18.84
C ALA A 337 18.67 35.24 -19.65
N LYS A 338 18.79 35.95 -20.77
CA LYS A 338 17.67 36.26 -21.65
C LYS A 338 17.07 34.98 -22.23
N TYR A 339 15.74 34.89 -22.20
CA TYR A 339 15.00 33.80 -22.83
C TYR A 339 14.92 33.98 -24.34
N ASP A 340 14.96 32.86 -25.07
CA ASP A 340 14.59 32.81 -26.48
C ASP A 340 13.11 32.39 -26.61
N ARG A 341 12.34 33.12 -27.43
CA ARG A 341 10.94 32.80 -27.71
C ARG A 341 10.79 31.73 -28.78
N SER A 342 11.78 31.50 -29.65
CA SER A 342 11.67 30.55 -30.77
C SER A 342 11.56 29.10 -30.30
N THR A 343 12.20 28.78 -29.17
CA THR A 343 12.24 27.46 -28.54
C THR A 343 11.16 27.23 -27.48
N PHE A 344 10.25 28.18 -27.25
CA PHE A 344 9.16 28.01 -26.28
C PHE A 344 8.26 26.83 -26.60
N TYR A 345 7.94 26.60 -27.88
CA TYR A 345 6.92 25.67 -28.35
C TYR A 345 7.48 24.73 -29.44
N THR A 346 8.39 23.84 -29.06
CA THR A 346 9.11 22.94 -29.99
C THR A 346 9.27 21.56 -29.36
N PRO A 347 9.16 20.44 -30.10
CA PRO A 347 9.26 19.08 -29.55
C PRO A 347 10.73 18.64 -29.33
N ARG A 348 11.60 19.55 -28.89
CA ARG A 348 13.06 19.35 -28.83
C ARG A 348 13.67 19.83 -27.51
N ALA A 349 14.84 19.27 -27.20
CA ALA A 349 15.67 19.65 -26.04
C ALA A 349 16.29 21.06 -26.16
N GLU A 350 16.39 21.57 -27.39
CA GLU A 350 16.84 22.92 -27.76
C GLU A 350 15.94 23.98 -27.08
N GLY A 351 16.55 24.88 -26.30
CA GLY A 351 15.88 25.88 -25.45
C GLY A 351 15.00 25.29 -24.33
N TYR A 352 15.37 24.13 -23.79
CA TYR A 352 14.63 23.41 -22.75
C TYR A 352 15.55 23.03 -21.57
N ILE A 353 16.48 22.11 -21.79
CA ILE A 353 17.44 21.60 -20.78
C ILE A 353 18.87 22.11 -20.98
N ASP A 354 19.11 22.83 -22.07
CA ASP A 354 20.41 23.36 -22.51
C ASP A 354 20.78 24.74 -21.93
N PHE A 355 19.85 25.40 -21.23
CA PHE A 355 20.12 26.68 -20.56
C PHE A 355 21.04 26.50 -19.33
N PRO A 356 22.20 27.16 -19.28
CA PRO A 356 23.18 26.93 -18.22
C PRO A 356 22.80 27.60 -16.90
N PHE A 357 23.09 26.88 -15.81
CA PHE A 357 23.27 27.47 -14.49
C PHE A 357 24.33 28.59 -14.51
N SER A 358 24.17 29.62 -13.68
CA SER A 358 25.17 30.70 -13.57
C SER A 358 26.51 30.17 -13.09
N ASP A 359 27.62 30.79 -13.51
CA ASP A 359 28.96 30.43 -13.03
C ASP A 359 29.09 30.62 -11.52
N GLN A 360 28.31 31.54 -10.93
CA GLN A 360 28.21 31.72 -9.48
C GLN A 360 27.46 30.55 -8.82
N TYR A 361 26.34 30.06 -9.37
CA TYR A 361 25.65 28.88 -8.85
C TYR A 361 26.50 27.63 -9.00
N ARG A 362 27.18 27.48 -10.13
CA ARG A 362 28.16 26.41 -10.37
C ARG A 362 29.30 26.50 -9.37
N ALA A 363 29.97 27.64 -9.25
CA ALA A 363 31.04 27.83 -8.27
C ALA A 363 30.54 27.71 -6.82
N ALA A 364 29.29 28.01 -6.51
CA ALA A 364 28.69 27.82 -5.17
C ALA A 364 28.33 26.34 -4.91
N SER A 365 27.91 25.59 -5.93
CA SER A 365 27.64 24.14 -5.88
C SER A 365 28.95 23.34 -5.84
N GLU A 366 29.91 23.71 -6.66
CA GLU A 366 31.30 23.24 -6.64
C GLU A 366 32.00 23.68 -5.34
N LYS A 367 31.63 24.80 -4.70
CA LYS A 367 32.03 25.14 -3.31
C LYS A 367 31.23 24.42 -2.23
N LYS A 368 30.02 23.90 -2.50
CA LYS A 368 29.34 22.96 -1.60
C LYS A 368 30.04 21.61 -1.62
N VAL A 369 30.36 21.12 -2.82
CA VAL A 369 31.25 19.97 -3.00
C VAL A 369 32.64 20.28 -2.41
N ARG A 370 33.24 21.45 -2.63
CA ARG A 370 34.54 21.88 -2.08
C ARG A 370 34.50 22.56 -0.70
N TRP A 371 33.43 22.46 0.09
CA TRP A 371 33.55 22.57 1.55
C TRP A 371 33.34 21.20 2.15
N ALA A 372 32.39 20.43 1.61
CA ALA A 372 32.32 18.99 1.85
C ALA A 372 33.65 18.28 1.51
N THR A 373 34.48 18.82 0.62
CA THR A 373 35.85 18.38 0.30
C THR A 373 36.96 19.41 0.59
N ALA A 374 36.72 20.48 1.37
CA ALA A 374 37.80 21.36 1.91
C ALA A 374 37.86 21.46 3.44
N ASP A 375 36.79 21.10 4.14
CA ASP A 375 36.92 20.46 5.46
C ASP A 375 37.71 19.12 5.34
N GLU A 376 37.91 18.64 4.10
CA GLU A 376 38.77 17.51 3.74
C GLU A 376 40.13 17.94 3.11
N ALA A 377 40.41 19.25 2.94
CA ALA A 377 41.61 19.76 2.26
C ALA A 377 42.44 20.79 3.05
N SER A 378 41.91 21.36 4.13
CA SER A 378 42.71 22.07 5.15
C SER A 378 43.57 21.10 5.99
N VAL A 379 43.31 19.80 5.87
CA VAL A 379 43.96 18.72 6.62
C VAL A 379 44.59 17.75 5.61
N SER A 380 45.91 17.77 5.45
CA SER A 380 46.62 16.80 4.58
C SER A 380 46.46 15.39 5.14
N GLY A 381 45.88 14.46 4.36
CA GLY A 381 45.68 13.08 4.79
C GLY A 381 44.55 12.35 4.06
N PRO A 382 44.33 11.06 4.34
CA PRO A 382 43.58 10.18 3.45
C PRO A 382 42.07 10.36 3.56
N LEU A 383 41.40 10.45 2.42
CA LEU A 383 39.95 10.66 2.36
C LEU A 383 39.11 9.47 2.85
N LEU A 384 39.75 8.32 3.12
CA LEU A 384 39.03 7.10 3.45
C LEU A 384 38.47 7.02 4.87
N ARG A 385 38.98 7.79 5.83
CA ARG A 385 38.56 7.70 7.26
C ARG A 385 38.43 9.02 8.01
N ARG A 386 38.74 10.18 7.40
CA ARG A 386 38.72 11.51 8.05
C ARG A 386 37.42 11.82 8.81
N LYS A 387 36.25 11.44 8.27
CA LYS A 387 34.93 11.61 8.93
C LYS A 387 34.76 10.93 10.30
N LYS A 388 35.70 10.11 10.76
CA LYS A 388 35.78 9.57 12.14
C LYS A 388 37.20 9.57 12.73
N CYS A 389 38.20 10.16 12.06
CA CYS A 389 39.58 10.17 12.53
C CYS A 389 39.77 11.26 13.60
N ASP A 390 40.29 10.90 14.77
CA ASP A 390 40.60 11.85 15.86
C ASP A 390 42.07 12.31 15.87
N GLU A 391 42.81 12.01 14.81
CA GLU A 391 44.20 12.42 14.52
C GLU A 391 45.27 12.12 15.60
N ALA A 392 44.93 11.31 16.61
CA ALA A 392 45.89 10.86 17.62
C ALA A 392 47.06 10.12 16.96
N ARG A 393 48.29 10.50 17.32
CA ARG A 393 49.55 9.89 16.84
C ARG A 393 50.06 8.88 17.88
N PRO A 394 50.64 7.73 17.49
CA PRO A 394 50.88 7.28 16.11
C PRO A 394 49.69 6.60 15.43
N VAL A 395 48.65 6.21 16.18
CA VAL A 395 47.46 5.50 15.68
C VAL A 395 46.22 6.21 16.21
N CYS A 396 45.31 6.62 15.31
CA CYS A 396 44.06 7.27 15.73
C CYS A 396 43.05 6.24 16.27
N LYS A 397 42.18 6.64 17.21
CA LYS A 397 41.26 5.72 17.92
C LYS A 397 40.29 5.02 16.97
N ALA A 398 40.01 5.61 15.81
CA ALA A 398 39.15 5.02 14.78
C ALA A 398 39.86 4.02 13.85
N CYS A 399 41.20 4.01 13.81
CA CYS A 399 41.97 2.93 13.18
C CYS A 399 42.26 1.82 14.21
N ASP A 400 42.63 2.22 15.44
CA ASP A 400 42.88 1.34 16.59
C ASP A 400 41.64 0.50 16.96
N GLY A 401 40.50 1.13 17.25
CA GLY A 401 39.23 0.48 17.50
C GLY A 401 38.60 -0.22 16.28
N LEU A 402 39.23 -0.12 15.11
CA LEU A 402 38.92 -0.94 13.93
C LEU A 402 39.99 -2.01 13.61
N GLU A 403 41.07 -2.09 14.40
CA GLU A 403 42.24 -2.98 14.27
C GLU A 403 42.86 -3.00 12.87
N ILE A 404 43.08 -1.81 12.30
CA ILE A 404 43.71 -1.65 10.99
C ILE A 404 44.86 -0.64 11.01
N ASN A 405 45.78 -0.79 10.07
CA ASN A 405 46.96 0.06 9.94
C ASN A 405 46.57 1.53 9.76
N CYS A 406 46.98 2.38 10.72
CA CYS A 406 46.81 3.82 10.61
C CYS A 406 47.94 4.42 9.76
N HIS A 407 47.66 4.66 8.48
CA HIS A 407 48.62 5.28 7.55
C HIS A 407 48.74 6.78 7.80
N TYR A 408 49.41 7.14 8.91
CA TYR A 408 49.72 8.52 9.27
C TYR A 408 51.18 8.83 8.93
N SER A 409 51.39 9.67 7.91
CA SER A 409 52.68 10.06 7.38
C SER A 409 52.56 11.45 6.77
N ASP A 410 53.55 12.32 6.99
CA ASP A 410 53.57 13.67 6.40
C ASP A 410 53.79 13.61 4.87
N ALA A 411 54.33 12.50 4.34
CA ALA A 411 54.34 12.18 2.91
C ALA A 411 53.12 11.32 2.52
N LYS A 412 52.44 11.67 1.42
CA LYS A 412 51.28 10.93 0.88
C LYS A 412 51.73 9.56 0.34
N PRO A 413 51.13 8.42 0.75
CA PRO A 413 51.47 7.10 0.21
C PRO A 413 51.23 6.97 -1.31
N ASP A 414 52.11 6.28 -2.02
CA ASP A 414 52.15 6.20 -3.50
C ASP A 414 50.89 5.61 -4.15
N TRP A 415 50.13 4.79 -3.41
CA TRP A 415 48.85 4.21 -3.84
C TRP A 415 47.68 5.20 -3.78
N MET A 416 47.86 6.34 -3.13
CA MET A 416 46.83 7.34 -2.88
C MET A 416 46.85 8.39 -4.00
N ASP A 417 46.50 7.95 -5.21
CA ASP A 417 46.62 8.74 -6.43
C ASP A 417 45.30 9.40 -6.91
N GLY A 418 44.22 9.27 -6.13
CA GLY A 418 42.87 9.65 -6.56
C GLY A 418 42.32 8.77 -7.69
N GLY A 419 42.99 7.67 -8.03
CA GLY A 419 42.72 6.81 -9.17
C GLY A 419 42.50 5.35 -8.80
N PRO A 420 42.81 4.40 -9.72
CA PRO A 420 42.53 2.98 -9.51
C PRO A 420 43.22 2.37 -8.29
N ARG A 421 44.43 2.82 -7.94
CA ARG A 421 45.18 2.29 -6.78
C ARG A 421 44.59 2.78 -5.46
N GLU A 422 44.10 4.01 -5.40
CA GLU A 422 43.41 4.52 -4.22
C GLU A 422 42.08 3.78 -4.00
N LYS A 423 41.36 3.46 -5.09
CA LYS A 423 40.16 2.61 -5.03
C LYS A 423 40.49 1.17 -4.60
N GLN A 424 41.55 0.56 -5.11
CA GLN A 424 41.96 -0.80 -4.73
C GLN A 424 42.27 -0.88 -3.23
N MET A 425 43.15 0.00 -2.72
CA MET A 425 43.48 0.06 -1.29
C MET A 425 42.25 0.40 -0.44
N ALA A 426 41.29 1.17 -0.98
CA ALA A 426 40.02 1.42 -0.31
C ALA A 426 39.17 0.17 -0.13
N ASP A 427 39.13 -0.72 -1.11
CA ASP A 427 38.39 -1.98 -1.04
C ASP A 427 39.13 -3.01 -0.15
N GLU A 428 40.47 -3.08 -0.21
CA GLU A 428 41.29 -3.85 0.74
C GLU A 428 41.07 -3.40 2.20
N LEU A 429 41.01 -2.10 2.46
CA LEU A 429 40.72 -1.53 3.78
C LEU A 429 39.27 -1.77 4.27
N LYS A 430 38.31 -2.02 3.37
CA LYS A 430 36.96 -2.48 3.73
C LYS A 430 36.97 -3.96 4.10
N VAL A 431 37.67 -4.80 3.34
CA VAL A 431 37.82 -6.24 3.63
C VAL A 431 38.49 -6.45 5.00
N MET A 432 39.61 -5.78 5.26
CA MET A 432 40.28 -5.82 6.58
C MET A 432 39.35 -5.41 7.73
N VAL A 433 38.53 -4.36 7.55
CA VAL A 433 37.56 -3.95 8.57
C VAL A 433 36.45 -4.99 8.74
N LYS A 434 35.93 -5.60 7.67
CA LYS A 434 34.90 -6.65 7.77
C LYS A 434 35.44 -7.86 8.54
N GLN A 435 36.65 -8.31 8.23
CA GLN A 435 37.33 -9.42 8.91
C GLN A 435 37.58 -9.11 10.39
N LYS A 436 38.22 -7.98 10.71
CA LYS A 436 38.47 -7.55 12.08
C LYS A 436 37.19 -7.23 12.88
N ALA A 437 36.10 -6.89 12.20
CA ALA A 437 34.79 -6.72 12.82
C ALA A 437 34.06 -8.03 13.14
N ASN A 438 34.52 -9.19 12.65
CA ASN A 438 34.13 -10.50 13.19
C ASN A 438 35.01 -10.88 14.39
N GLU A 439 36.34 -10.75 14.27
CA GLU A 439 37.27 -11.03 15.38
C GLU A 439 36.91 -10.24 16.66
N ARG A 440 36.49 -8.97 16.53
CA ARG A 440 36.00 -8.16 17.65
C ARG A 440 34.71 -8.65 18.28
N ARG A 441 33.84 -9.34 17.56
CA ARG A 441 32.59 -9.89 18.12
C ARG A 441 32.89 -11.14 18.93
N GLU A 442 33.70 -12.04 18.39
CA GLU A 442 34.09 -13.30 19.05
C GLU A 442 34.86 -13.03 20.35
N ARG A 443 35.87 -12.15 20.32
CA ARG A 443 36.60 -11.75 21.55
C ARG A 443 35.69 -11.10 22.60
N LYS A 444 34.62 -10.41 22.18
CA LYS A 444 33.65 -9.78 23.09
C LYS A 444 32.62 -10.77 23.65
N TRP A 445 32.47 -11.94 23.04
CA TRP A 445 31.64 -13.04 23.58
C TRP A 445 32.43 -13.94 24.54
N GLY A 446 33.75 -14.09 24.32
CA GLY A 446 34.66 -14.87 25.17
C GLY A 446 35.12 -14.17 26.47
N GLN A 447 34.58 -12.99 26.82
CA GLN A 447 34.96 -12.23 28.03
C GLN A 447 33.72 -11.77 28.83
N LEU A 448 33.05 -12.73 29.46
CA LEU A 448 32.15 -12.49 30.59
C LEU A 448 32.75 -13.14 31.84
N PRO A 449 32.90 -12.43 32.98
CA PRO A 449 33.35 -13.04 34.22
C PRO A 449 32.24 -13.96 34.78
N PRO A 450 32.60 -15.00 35.59
CA PRO A 450 31.61 -15.78 36.31
C PRO A 450 30.76 -14.90 37.24
N ALA A 451 29.47 -15.18 37.33
CA ALA A 451 28.60 -14.53 38.32
C ALA A 451 28.87 -15.14 39.71
N ASP A 452 29.56 -14.38 40.55
CA ASP A 452 29.82 -14.78 41.95
C ASP A 452 28.70 -14.29 42.89
N THR A 453 28.54 -14.95 44.04
CA THR A 453 27.30 -14.90 44.84
C THR A 453 27.55 -14.52 46.31
N SER A 454 26.88 -13.47 46.79
CA SER A 454 26.37 -13.28 48.17
C SER A 454 25.86 -11.83 48.36
N PRO A 455 24.80 -11.55 49.16
CA PRO A 455 24.36 -10.19 49.46
C PRO A 455 24.89 -9.66 50.80
N ASP A 456 25.28 -8.38 50.89
CA ASP A 456 24.82 -7.49 51.99
C ASP A 456 25.23 -6.00 51.84
N ALA A 457 24.66 -5.16 52.74
CA ALA A 457 25.13 -3.85 53.20
C ALA A 457 24.97 -2.59 52.31
N GLN A 458 25.14 -1.42 52.97
CA GLN A 458 24.69 -0.09 52.54
C GLN A 458 25.84 0.94 52.43
N ALA A 459 25.50 2.12 51.87
CA ALA A 459 25.99 3.47 52.20
C ALA A 459 27.04 4.17 51.29
N GLN A 460 26.64 5.39 50.87
CA GLN A 460 27.39 6.66 50.79
C GLN A 460 28.83 6.74 50.23
N GLY A 461 29.04 7.68 49.28
CA GLY A 461 30.14 8.67 49.42
C GLY A 461 31.21 8.78 48.30
N GLN A 462 31.09 9.85 47.49
CA GLN A 462 32.15 10.77 47.00
C GLN A 462 33.52 10.29 46.44
N GLN A 463 33.85 10.89 45.27
CA GLN A 463 35.16 11.43 44.81
C GLN A 463 36.39 10.53 44.46
N GLU A 464 36.68 10.53 43.15
CA GLU A 464 37.95 10.97 42.50
C GLU A 464 39.25 10.11 42.42
N HIS A 465 39.86 10.21 41.21
CA HIS A 465 41.30 10.21 40.87
C HIS A 465 42.18 8.92 40.91
N GLN A 466 42.21 8.22 39.76
CA GLN A 466 43.39 7.86 38.93
C GLN A 466 44.53 6.87 39.43
N PRO A 467 45.36 6.31 38.50
CA PRO A 467 46.12 5.04 38.64
C PRO A 467 47.67 5.27 38.77
N PRO A 468 48.64 4.35 38.43
CA PRO A 468 48.61 2.93 37.97
C PRO A 468 49.67 1.98 38.63
N ASP A 469 49.79 0.69 38.20
CA ASP A 469 50.93 0.19 37.37
C ASP A 469 50.95 -1.35 37.02
N ARG A 470 51.46 -1.67 35.80
CA ARG A 470 52.35 -2.80 35.36
C ARG A 470 52.08 -4.35 35.37
N LEU A 471 52.45 -4.95 34.20
CA LEU A 471 53.31 -6.16 33.93
C LEU A 471 52.76 -7.63 33.81
N MET A 472 52.45 -8.03 32.56
CA MET A 472 53.03 -9.11 31.69
C MET A 472 53.38 -10.57 32.14
N SER A 473 53.42 -11.46 31.11
CA SER A 473 54.11 -12.79 30.93
C SER A 473 53.48 -14.06 31.54
N ASP A 474 53.60 -15.29 30.99
CA ASP A 474 53.77 -15.83 29.60
C ASP A 474 53.55 -17.40 29.61
N ASP A 475 53.80 -18.09 28.48
CA ASP A 475 54.35 -19.46 28.33
C ASP A 475 53.46 -20.73 28.05
N THR A 476 53.38 -21.07 26.75
CA THR A 476 53.43 -22.36 25.99
C THR A 476 53.11 -23.79 26.55
N ARG A 477 52.39 -24.62 25.73
CA ARG A 477 52.77 -25.99 25.17
C ARG A 477 51.56 -26.95 24.85
N GLY A 478 51.76 -27.92 23.93
CA GLY A 478 50.87 -29.07 23.59
C GLY A 478 51.44 -30.44 24.07
N PRO A 479 51.12 -31.66 23.50
CA PRO A 479 50.58 -31.97 22.15
C PRO A 479 49.52 -33.15 22.07
N THR A 480 49.64 -34.06 21.08
CA THR A 480 48.68 -35.03 20.42
C THR A 480 48.84 -36.54 20.84
N PRO A 481 48.43 -37.61 20.08
CA PRO A 481 47.10 -38.13 19.61
C PRO A 481 46.87 -39.70 19.77
N SER A 482 45.73 -40.26 19.28
CA SER A 482 45.47 -41.68 18.84
C SER A 482 44.03 -41.82 18.23
N ASP A 483 43.65 -42.55 17.14
CA ASP A 483 43.76 -43.98 16.69
C ASP A 483 42.76 -44.94 17.41
N ASP A 484 42.00 -45.94 16.87
CA ASP A 484 41.73 -46.62 15.55
C ASP A 484 40.34 -47.38 15.64
N GLY A 485 39.70 -48.23 14.77
CA GLY A 485 39.94 -48.80 13.41
C GLY A 485 38.99 -49.97 12.97
N SER A 486 38.61 -50.07 11.66
CA SER A 486 38.12 -51.27 10.86
C SER A 486 36.72 -51.95 11.03
N GLY A 487 36.23 -52.64 9.96
CA GLY A 487 35.11 -53.65 9.98
C GLY A 487 34.30 -53.87 8.66
N ASP A 488 34.03 -55.13 8.24
CA ASP A 488 33.34 -55.55 6.97
C ASP A 488 32.02 -56.36 7.18
N GLU A 489 31.17 -56.50 6.13
CA GLU A 489 30.54 -57.75 5.57
C GLU A 489 29.18 -57.54 4.83
N ASN A 490 28.82 -58.43 3.87
CA ASN A 490 27.61 -58.36 3.00
C ASN A 490 27.39 -59.64 2.14
N PRO A 491 26.21 -60.33 2.17
CA PRO A 491 25.56 -60.70 0.88
C PRO A 491 24.02 -60.95 0.84
N SER A 492 23.46 -60.87 -0.39
CA SER A 492 22.32 -61.67 -0.94
C SER A 492 20.84 -61.29 -0.62
N SER A 493 19.80 -61.57 -1.45
CA SER A 493 19.69 -61.92 -2.90
C SER A 493 18.22 -61.96 -3.43
N ARG A 494 18.04 -62.15 -4.76
CA ARG A 494 16.81 -62.36 -5.61
C ARG A 494 16.27 -61.08 -6.29
N THR A 495 16.16 -60.88 -7.63
CA THR A 495 15.86 -61.67 -8.88
C THR A 495 14.38 -62.07 -9.06
N ILE A 496 13.66 -61.62 -10.11
CA ILE A 496 13.43 -62.28 -11.45
C ILE A 496 12.41 -61.41 -12.26
N SER A 497 12.32 -61.30 -13.60
CA SER A 497 13.26 -61.47 -14.76
C SER A 497 12.60 -61.04 -16.11
N GLU A 498 13.34 -60.34 -17.01
CA GLU A 498 13.19 -60.35 -18.51
C GLU A 498 11.86 -59.77 -19.13
N THR A 499 11.67 -59.51 -20.45
CA THR A 499 12.32 -59.92 -21.73
C THR A 499 12.42 -58.80 -22.82
N SER A 500 13.04 -59.10 -23.97
CA SER A 500 13.07 -58.37 -25.27
C SER A 500 12.50 -59.31 -26.40
N PRO A 501 12.51 -59.08 -27.75
CA PRO A 501 13.24 -58.07 -28.55
C PRO A 501 12.59 -57.51 -29.87
N SER A 502 13.36 -56.60 -30.52
CA SER A 502 13.50 -56.28 -31.97
C SER A 502 12.50 -56.73 -33.06
N GLN A 503 12.20 -55.82 -34.00
CA GLN A 503 12.26 -56.10 -35.45
C GLN A 503 12.45 -54.82 -36.30
N THR A 504 12.85 -54.96 -37.58
CA THR A 504 13.14 -53.88 -38.54
C THR A 504 12.60 -54.24 -39.92
N GLU A 505 11.93 -53.31 -40.62
CA GLU A 505 11.67 -53.47 -42.07
C GLU A 505 11.49 -52.13 -42.81
N THR A 506 11.30 -52.17 -44.13
CA THR A 506 11.59 -51.08 -45.08
C THR A 506 10.38 -50.60 -45.89
N GLY A 507 10.28 -49.31 -46.21
CA GLY A 507 9.28 -48.74 -47.13
C GLY A 507 9.69 -47.38 -47.69
N ASN A 508 9.19 -47.00 -48.88
CA ASN A 508 9.76 -45.89 -49.67
C ASN A 508 8.69 -44.90 -50.20
N THR A 509 9.09 -43.63 -50.32
CA THR A 509 8.53 -42.55 -51.18
C THR A 509 7.02 -42.22 -51.16
N SER A 510 6.66 -41.03 -50.67
CA SER A 510 6.13 -39.91 -51.51
C SER A 510 6.03 -38.59 -50.70
N SER A 511 5.73 -37.47 -51.35
CA SER A 511 6.17 -36.12 -50.93
C SER A 511 5.11 -35.22 -50.28
N GLY A 512 5.50 -34.50 -49.23
CA GLY A 512 4.88 -33.26 -48.73
C GLY A 512 5.93 -32.36 -48.05
N PRO A 513 5.84 -31.02 -48.12
CA PRO A 513 6.91 -30.11 -47.65
C PRO A 513 6.96 -29.96 -46.12
N SER A 514 8.17 -29.66 -45.61
CA SER A 514 8.56 -29.86 -44.20
C SER A 514 8.31 -28.69 -43.24
N PRO A 515 8.05 -28.96 -41.95
CA PRO A 515 8.37 -28.05 -40.85
C PRO A 515 9.85 -28.22 -40.38
N PRO A 516 10.48 -27.19 -39.81
CA PRO A 516 11.80 -27.28 -39.15
C PRO A 516 11.76 -27.91 -37.74
N PRO A 517 12.90 -28.29 -37.13
CA PRO A 517 12.95 -29.38 -36.14
C PRO A 517 12.96 -28.99 -34.64
N PRO A 518 12.70 -29.96 -33.73
CA PRO A 518 12.83 -29.86 -32.27
C PRO A 518 14.31 -29.96 -31.76
N PRO A 519 14.59 -29.76 -30.45
CA PRO A 519 15.93 -29.35 -29.97
C PRO A 519 16.85 -30.48 -29.43
N PRO A 520 18.16 -30.20 -29.25
CA PRO A 520 19.10 -31.03 -28.48
C PRO A 520 19.12 -30.66 -26.96
N PRO A 521 19.60 -31.56 -26.07
CA PRO A 521 19.42 -31.43 -24.61
C PRO A 521 20.66 -30.96 -23.80
N ILE A 522 20.50 -30.91 -22.47
CA ILE A 522 21.36 -30.29 -21.45
C ILE A 522 22.56 -31.16 -21.00
N ASN A 523 23.75 -30.54 -20.87
CA ASN A 523 24.71 -30.69 -19.76
C ASN A 523 25.79 -29.60 -19.89
N SER A 524 26.00 -28.65 -18.97
CA SER A 524 26.23 -28.65 -17.50
C SER A 524 27.70 -28.82 -17.09
N SER A 525 28.17 -27.96 -16.18
CA SER A 525 29.39 -28.14 -15.40
C SER A 525 29.27 -27.39 -14.06
N TRP A 526 28.60 -28.02 -13.09
CA TRP A 526 28.52 -27.52 -11.72
C TRP A 526 29.81 -27.80 -10.94
N ARG A 527 30.36 -26.76 -10.29
CA ARG A 527 31.18 -26.73 -9.04
C ARG A 527 31.74 -25.31 -8.87
N GLY A 528 31.53 -24.56 -7.78
CA GLY A 528 30.67 -24.76 -6.61
C GLY A 528 31.44 -24.68 -5.29
N HIS A 529 30.92 -23.91 -4.33
CA HIS A 529 30.86 -24.20 -2.88
C HIS A 529 29.96 -23.15 -2.20
N ILE A 530 29.48 -23.45 -0.99
CA ILE A 530 28.41 -22.74 -0.27
C ILE A 530 29.02 -21.88 0.84
N GLU A 531 28.57 -20.62 1.01
CA GLU A 531 28.50 -19.93 2.30
C GLU A 531 27.83 -18.54 2.20
N GLY A 532 26.92 -18.22 3.15
CA GLY A 532 26.71 -16.84 3.64
C GLY A 532 25.69 -15.93 2.93
N ASP A 533 24.40 -16.16 3.18
CA ASP A 533 23.28 -15.19 3.22
C ASP A 533 23.38 -13.87 2.41
N GLY A 534 22.70 -13.87 1.26
CA GLY A 534 22.33 -12.64 0.55
C GLY A 534 21.25 -12.93 -0.49
N TYR A 535 20.00 -12.54 -0.21
CA TYR A 535 18.86 -12.71 -1.13
C TYR A 535 19.20 -12.17 -2.53
N PRO A 536 19.31 -13.04 -3.57
CA PRO A 536 19.50 -12.58 -4.93
C PRO A 536 18.17 -12.04 -5.45
N TRP A 537 18.12 -10.76 -5.79
CA TRP A 537 16.98 -10.20 -6.51
C TRP A 537 16.87 -10.89 -7.87
N PRO A 538 15.70 -11.46 -8.23
CA PRO A 538 15.48 -12.00 -9.56
C PRO A 538 15.37 -10.88 -10.60
N GLU A 539 15.26 -11.29 -11.85
CA GLU A 539 15.12 -10.43 -13.02
C GLU A 539 13.88 -9.50 -12.91
N SER A 540 13.85 -8.42 -13.70
CA SER A 540 12.89 -7.33 -13.54
C SER A 540 11.44 -7.82 -13.64
N LYS A 541 10.72 -7.78 -12.50
CA LYS A 541 9.25 -8.01 -12.44
C LYS A 541 8.54 -7.12 -13.46
N SER A 542 7.58 -7.70 -14.16
CA SER A 542 6.77 -7.03 -15.16
C SER A 542 5.82 -5.98 -14.55
N GLU A 543 5.39 -5.02 -15.36
CA GLU A 543 4.39 -4.02 -14.97
C GLU A 543 3.06 -4.67 -14.53
N LEU A 544 2.69 -5.80 -15.14
CA LEU A 544 1.52 -6.61 -14.77
C LEU A 544 1.68 -7.24 -13.37
N GLU A 545 2.83 -7.85 -13.08
CA GLU A 545 3.12 -8.41 -11.75
C GLU A 545 3.13 -7.34 -10.65
N VAL A 546 3.67 -6.15 -10.93
CA VAL A 546 3.62 -5.01 -10.00
C VAL A 546 2.19 -4.53 -9.80
N THR A 547 1.38 -4.45 -10.88
CA THR A 547 -0.04 -4.10 -10.82
C THR A 547 -0.83 -5.09 -9.97
N TYR A 548 -0.68 -6.40 -10.21
CA TYR A 548 -1.28 -7.46 -9.40
C TYR A 548 -0.78 -7.46 -7.93
N THR A 549 0.49 -7.10 -7.67
CA THR A 549 0.99 -6.92 -6.30
C THR A 549 0.24 -5.81 -5.58
N MET A 550 0.03 -4.66 -6.22
CA MET A 550 -0.72 -3.54 -5.62
C MET A 550 -2.20 -3.89 -5.46
N VAL A 551 -2.82 -4.53 -6.45
CA VAL A 551 -4.22 -5.00 -6.37
C VAL A 551 -4.42 -6.01 -5.24
N TYR A 552 -3.45 -6.87 -4.96
CA TYR A 552 -3.51 -7.73 -3.77
C TYR A 552 -3.54 -6.92 -2.47
N LEU A 553 -2.64 -5.92 -2.32
CA LEU A 553 -2.50 -5.13 -1.09
C LEU A 553 -3.64 -4.11 -0.86
N ASP A 554 -4.13 -3.50 -1.94
CA ASP A 554 -5.11 -2.42 -1.92
C ASP A 554 -6.56 -2.91 -2.04
N TYR A 555 -6.79 -4.10 -2.62
CA TYR A 555 -8.13 -4.61 -2.94
C TYR A 555 -8.44 -6.03 -2.46
N VAL A 556 -7.51 -6.99 -2.58
CA VAL A 556 -7.75 -8.37 -2.08
C VAL A 556 -7.67 -8.45 -0.55
N VAL A 557 -6.54 -8.05 0.04
CA VAL A 557 -6.31 -8.05 1.49
C VAL A 557 -7.41 -7.28 2.25
N PRO A 558 -7.86 -6.09 1.81
CA PRO A 558 -8.88 -5.34 2.55
C PRO A 558 -10.29 -5.90 2.40
N PHE A 559 -10.54 -6.72 1.36
CA PHE A 559 -11.79 -7.48 1.20
C PHE A 559 -11.80 -8.76 2.05
N LEU A 560 -10.69 -9.50 2.07
CA LEU A 560 -10.53 -10.71 2.89
C LEU A 560 -10.46 -10.40 4.38
N PHE A 561 -9.77 -9.32 4.75
CA PHE A 561 -9.46 -8.96 6.14
C PHE A 561 -9.88 -7.50 6.45
N PRO A 562 -11.19 -7.16 6.39
CA PRO A 562 -11.67 -5.78 6.47
C PRO A 562 -11.39 -5.10 7.83
N PHE A 563 -11.23 -5.91 8.88
CA PHE A 563 -10.83 -5.46 10.22
C PHE A 563 -9.30 -5.27 10.35
N TYR A 564 -8.48 -5.89 9.48
CA TYR A 564 -7.02 -5.89 9.61
C TYR A 564 -6.39 -4.55 9.26
N ARG A 565 -6.08 -3.80 10.32
CA ARG A 565 -5.57 -2.44 10.32
C ARG A 565 -4.37 -2.32 11.28
N PRO A 566 -3.23 -2.94 10.94
CA PRO A 566 -2.01 -2.85 11.75
C PRO A 566 -1.61 -1.38 11.92
N ASN A 567 -1.42 -0.97 13.16
CA ASN A 567 -1.04 0.40 13.49
C ASN A 567 0.45 0.66 13.14
N LEU A 568 0.90 1.91 13.31
CA LEU A 568 2.26 2.34 12.94
C LEU A 568 3.38 1.52 13.63
N LEU A 569 3.13 0.96 14.82
CA LEU A 569 4.10 0.15 15.57
C LEU A 569 4.20 -1.30 15.07
N GLU A 570 3.19 -1.78 14.34
CA GLU A 570 3.18 -3.12 13.72
C GLU A 570 3.72 -3.11 12.27
N SER A 571 4.38 -2.01 11.87
CA SER A 571 4.93 -1.77 10.53
C SER A 571 3.89 -1.66 9.40
N SER A 572 2.64 -1.27 9.74
CA SER A 572 1.49 -1.15 8.84
C SER A 572 1.27 -2.39 7.95
N ARG A 573 0.66 -2.27 6.76
CA ARG A 573 0.66 -3.35 5.75
C ARG A 573 2.00 -3.47 5.00
N GLY A 574 2.99 -2.62 5.30
CA GLY A 574 4.30 -2.64 4.66
C GLY A 574 5.07 -3.97 4.81
N TRP A 575 4.78 -4.74 5.86
CA TRP A 575 5.35 -6.09 6.01
C TRP A 575 4.90 -7.06 4.91
N MET A 576 3.66 -6.93 4.40
CA MET A 576 3.14 -7.80 3.34
C MET A 576 3.93 -7.61 2.06
N LEU A 577 4.18 -6.36 1.64
CA LEU A 577 5.02 -6.07 0.49
C LEU A 577 6.45 -6.62 0.65
N VAL A 578 7.08 -6.44 1.83
CA VAL A 578 8.41 -7.00 2.10
C VAL A 578 8.42 -8.53 1.99
N LEU A 579 7.34 -9.20 2.40
CA LEU A 579 7.22 -10.65 2.34
C LEU A 579 6.99 -11.17 0.90
N LEU A 580 6.14 -10.48 0.13
CA LEU A 580 5.92 -10.70 -1.32
C LEU A 580 7.15 -10.39 -2.20
N MET A 581 8.17 -9.76 -1.61
CA MET A 581 9.49 -9.56 -2.22
C MET A 581 10.53 -10.61 -1.82
N LYS A 582 10.29 -11.38 -0.75
CA LYS A 582 11.21 -12.42 -0.22
C LYS A 582 10.77 -13.85 -0.54
N ASN A 583 9.47 -14.14 -0.47
CA ASN A 583 8.92 -15.50 -0.55
C ASN A 583 8.18 -15.70 -1.89
N ARG A 584 8.60 -16.72 -2.64
CA ARG A 584 8.14 -16.97 -4.02
C ARG A 584 6.73 -17.57 -4.08
N THR A 585 6.38 -18.46 -3.15
CA THR A 585 5.01 -19.00 -3.05
C THR A 585 4.03 -17.87 -2.73
N LEU A 586 4.28 -17.09 -1.67
CA LEU A 586 3.43 -15.96 -1.28
C LEU A 586 3.24 -14.97 -2.43
N PHE A 587 4.33 -14.63 -3.13
CA PHE A 587 4.27 -13.72 -4.27
C PHE A 587 3.32 -14.20 -5.36
N HIS A 588 3.45 -15.44 -5.83
CA HIS A 588 2.60 -15.94 -6.90
C HIS A 588 1.18 -16.28 -6.44
N THR A 589 0.98 -16.73 -5.20
CA THR A 589 -0.38 -16.91 -4.64
C THR A 589 -1.14 -15.59 -4.55
N ALA A 590 -0.49 -14.52 -4.06
CA ALA A 590 -1.08 -13.18 -4.02
C ALA A 590 -1.44 -12.65 -5.42
N LEU A 591 -0.57 -12.85 -6.41
CA LEU A 591 -0.84 -12.53 -7.81
C LEU A 591 -2.03 -13.33 -8.36
N SER A 592 -2.14 -14.63 -8.05
CA SER A 592 -3.28 -15.44 -8.48
C SER A 592 -4.62 -14.95 -7.91
N LEU A 593 -4.64 -14.46 -6.66
CA LEU A 593 -5.83 -13.82 -6.07
C LEU A 593 -6.17 -12.48 -6.73
N ALA A 594 -5.17 -11.68 -7.12
CA ALA A 594 -5.39 -10.44 -7.85
C ALA A 594 -5.93 -10.71 -9.27
N SER A 595 -5.36 -11.69 -9.99
CA SER A 595 -5.87 -12.16 -11.28
C SER A 595 -7.32 -12.66 -11.15
N TRP A 596 -7.64 -13.40 -10.08
CA TRP A 596 -8.99 -13.88 -9.83
C TRP A 596 -9.98 -12.73 -9.54
N LEU A 597 -9.61 -11.78 -8.69
CA LEU A 597 -10.47 -10.61 -8.40
C LEU A 597 -10.82 -9.84 -9.68
N TYR A 598 -9.87 -9.68 -10.61
CA TYR A 598 -10.15 -9.14 -11.93
C TYR A 598 -11.11 -10.01 -12.74
N ALA A 599 -10.92 -11.35 -12.78
CA ALA A 599 -11.83 -12.25 -13.48
C ALA A 599 -13.28 -12.16 -12.94
N VAL A 600 -13.46 -12.06 -11.62
CA VAL A 600 -14.77 -11.83 -10.95
C VAL A 600 -15.37 -10.48 -11.36
N ILE A 601 -14.59 -9.40 -11.25
CA ILE A 601 -15.03 -8.03 -11.55
C ILE A 601 -15.42 -7.88 -13.02
N PHE A 602 -14.64 -8.42 -13.96
CA PHE A 602 -14.96 -8.36 -15.40
C PHE A 602 -16.15 -9.23 -15.81
N ASP A 603 -16.43 -10.34 -15.12
CA ASP A 603 -17.64 -11.15 -15.38
C ASP A 603 -18.93 -10.37 -15.06
N SER A 604 -18.87 -9.50 -14.04
CA SER A 604 -19.99 -8.65 -13.64
C SER A 604 -20.31 -7.50 -14.60
N MET A 605 -19.39 -7.14 -15.51
CA MET A 605 -19.53 -6.02 -16.43
C MET A 605 -20.01 -6.48 -17.83
N ASP A 606 -21.33 -6.52 -18.00
CA ASP A 606 -22.06 -6.68 -19.27
C ASP A 606 -21.78 -7.97 -20.09
N GLY A 607 -21.02 -8.94 -19.56
CA GLY A 607 -20.74 -10.23 -20.23
C GLY A 607 -19.89 -10.16 -21.51
N LYS A 608 -19.56 -8.96 -22.02
CA LYS A 608 -18.75 -8.74 -23.23
C LYS A 608 -17.26 -9.04 -23.02
N HIS A 609 -16.80 -9.16 -21.77
CA HIS A 609 -15.40 -9.30 -21.39
C HIS A 609 -14.86 -10.75 -21.42
N GLY A 610 -15.48 -11.66 -22.18
CA GLY A 610 -15.15 -13.10 -22.21
C GLY A 610 -13.73 -13.46 -22.67
N GLU A 611 -12.99 -12.54 -23.29
CA GLU A 611 -11.55 -12.69 -23.57
C GLU A 611 -10.68 -12.25 -22.40
N CYS A 612 -10.94 -11.07 -21.83
CA CYS A 612 -10.28 -10.61 -20.60
C CYS A 612 -10.44 -11.62 -19.45
N ARG A 613 -11.65 -12.18 -19.30
CA ARG A 613 -11.94 -13.26 -18.34
C ARG A 613 -11.05 -14.49 -18.57
N ARG A 614 -10.96 -14.98 -19.82
CA ARG A 614 -10.10 -16.13 -20.16
C ARG A 614 -8.61 -15.85 -19.92
N SER A 615 -8.15 -14.62 -20.19
CA SER A 615 -6.76 -14.22 -19.92
C SER A 615 -6.43 -14.25 -18.43
N ASN A 616 -7.25 -13.60 -17.59
CA ASN A 616 -7.02 -13.57 -16.14
C ASN A 616 -7.10 -14.97 -15.49
N TRP A 617 -7.96 -15.87 -16.01
CA TRP A 617 -7.99 -17.27 -15.57
C TRP A 617 -6.74 -18.06 -15.96
N ALA A 618 -6.13 -17.79 -17.13
CA ALA A 618 -4.86 -18.40 -17.52
C ALA A 618 -3.69 -17.87 -16.67
N GLU A 619 -3.65 -16.56 -16.39
CA GLU A 619 -2.64 -15.93 -15.53
C GLU A 619 -2.69 -16.46 -14.09
N LEU A 620 -3.90 -16.62 -13.54
CA LEU A 620 -4.17 -17.28 -12.26
C LEU A 620 -3.56 -18.69 -12.23
N GLN A 621 -3.86 -19.50 -13.25
CA GLN A 621 -3.34 -20.87 -13.36
C GLN A 621 -1.81 -20.88 -13.43
N VAL A 622 -1.19 -20.04 -14.27
CA VAL A 622 0.28 -19.93 -14.37
C VAL A 622 0.91 -19.58 -13.02
N HIS A 623 0.34 -18.63 -12.28
CA HIS A 623 0.87 -18.25 -10.97
C HIS A 623 0.68 -19.34 -9.90
N GLN A 624 -0.47 -20.02 -9.85
CA GLN A 624 -0.66 -21.20 -8.97
C GLN A 624 0.34 -22.31 -9.27
N ASP A 625 0.55 -22.60 -10.56
CA ASP A 625 1.51 -23.62 -11.02
C ASP A 625 2.95 -23.31 -10.58
N ILE A 626 3.32 -22.03 -10.38
CA ILE A 626 4.63 -21.62 -9.85
C ILE A 626 4.64 -21.63 -8.32
N ALA A 627 3.55 -21.18 -7.67
CA ALA A 627 3.43 -21.13 -6.21
C ALA A 627 3.55 -22.52 -5.57
N ILE A 628 2.88 -23.52 -6.16
CA ILE A 628 2.92 -24.92 -5.72
C ILE A 628 4.32 -25.52 -5.91
N LYS A 629 4.98 -25.26 -7.05
CA LYS A 629 6.35 -25.76 -7.31
C LYS A 629 7.35 -25.15 -6.34
N ALA A 630 7.27 -23.85 -6.06
CA ALA A 630 8.10 -23.18 -5.07
C ALA A 630 7.89 -23.74 -3.65
N LEU A 631 6.65 -24.06 -3.27
CA LEU A 631 6.39 -24.70 -1.97
C LEU A 631 6.93 -26.12 -1.90
N GLN A 632 6.87 -26.89 -2.99
CA GLN A 632 7.50 -28.21 -3.06
C GLN A 632 9.02 -28.15 -2.93
N GLU A 633 9.65 -27.11 -3.49
CA GLU A 633 11.08 -26.81 -3.30
C GLU A 633 11.40 -26.45 -1.84
N ASP A 634 10.63 -25.56 -1.21
CA ASP A 634 10.77 -25.15 0.21
C ASP A 634 10.58 -26.34 1.18
N ILE A 635 9.49 -27.11 1.03
CA ILE A 635 9.20 -28.30 1.85
C ILE A 635 10.31 -29.34 1.71
N LYS A 636 10.84 -29.54 0.50
CA LYS A 636 11.96 -30.47 0.28
C LYS A 636 13.21 -30.01 1.02
N ALA A 637 13.58 -28.74 0.91
CA ALA A 637 14.74 -28.18 1.61
C ALA A 637 14.59 -28.24 3.14
N LEU A 638 13.38 -28.03 3.67
CA LEU A 638 13.07 -28.17 5.09
C LEU A 638 13.18 -29.63 5.57
N ASN A 639 12.72 -30.59 4.76
CA ASN A 639 12.86 -32.03 5.05
C ASN A 639 14.31 -32.52 4.97
N GLU A 640 15.13 -31.96 4.08
CA GLU A 640 16.57 -32.30 3.97
C GLU A 640 17.40 -31.75 5.15
N ARG A 641 16.95 -30.66 5.80
CA ARG A 641 17.65 -30.03 6.95
C ARG A 641 17.07 -30.39 8.32
N GLY A 642 15.79 -30.69 8.41
CA GLY A 642 15.07 -30.88 9.67
C GLY A 642 14.61 -29.57 10.33
N VAL A 643 13.43 -29.60 10.95
CA VAL A 643 12.77 -28.41 11.55
C VAL A 643 13.56 -27.82 12.73
N ALA A 644 14.39 -28.63 13.41
CA ALA A 644 15.22 -28.17 14.53
C ALA A 644 16.36 -27.22 14.08
N ASP A 645 16.89 -27.38 12.87
CA ASP A 645 18.07 -26.66 12.38
C ASP A 645 17.73 -25.63 11.27
N ALA A 646 16.43 -25.32 11.13
CA ALA A 646 15.87 -24.51 10.04
C ALA A 646 14.66 -23.66 10.49
N PHE A 647 14.79 -22.93 11.60
CA PHE A 647 13.68 -22.18 12.21
C PHE A 647 13.05 -21.12 11.28
N ARG A 648 13.87 -20.32 10.58
CA ARG A 648 13.38 -19.22 9.72
C ARG A 648 12.72 -19.74 8.46
N GLU A 649 13.24 -20.85 7.96
CA GLU A 649 12.75 -21.61 6.83
C GLU A 649 11.44 -22.32 7.18
N CYS A 650 11.32 -22.87 8.40
CA CYS A 650 10.06 -23.40 8.92
C CYS A 650 9.00 -22.31 9.08
N VAL A 651 9.35 -21.12 9.58
CA VAL A 651 8.45 -19.95 9.61
C VAL A 651 7.99 -19.60 8.20
N SER A 652 8.90 -19.46 7.24
CA SER A 652 8.58 -19.11 5.84
C SER A 652 7.72 -20.18 5.17
N CYS A 653 8.03 -21.46 5.36
CA CYS A 653 7.26 -22.59 4.82
C CYS A 653 5.85 -22.66 5.42
N MET A 654 5.71 -22.44 6.73
CA MET A 654 4.40 -22.38 7.39
C MET A 654 3.55 -21.22 6.83
N GLN A 655 4.15 -20.05 6.61
CA GLN A 655 3.49 -18.92 5.95
C GLN A 655 3.07 -19.28 4.52
N SER A 656 3.93 -19.96 3.75
CA SER A 656 3.61 -20.47 2.40
C SER A 656 2.42 -21.43 2.36
N VAL A 657 2.33 -22.36 3.30
CA VAL A 657 1.20 -23.30 3.42
C VAL A 657 -0.08 -22.55 3.79
N ILE A 658 -0.04 -21.62 4.74
CA ILE A 658 -1.22 -20.86 5.17
C ILE A 658 -1.70 -19.91 4.06
N GLN A 659 -0.80 -19.37 3.24
CA GLN A 659 -1.19 -18.52 2.10
C GLN A 659 -1.93 -19.32 1.01
N LEU A 660 -1.59 -20.60 0.78
CA LEU A 660 -2.35 -21.48 -0.12
C LEU A 660 -3.71 -21.88 0.48
N LEU A 661 -3.77 -22.10 1.80
CA LEU A 661 -5.04 -22.30 2.51
C LEU A 661 -5.97 -21.09 2.35
N GLU A 662 -5.44 -19.86 2.49
CA GLU A 662 -6.17 -18.62 2.22
C GLU A 662 -6.67 -18.56 0.77
N PHE A 663 -5.87 -19.01 -0.20
CA PHE A 663 -6.27 -19.07 -1.61
C PHE A 663 -7.41 -20.07 -1.85
N GLU A 664 -7.30 -21.31 -1.39
CA GLU A 664 -8.35 -22.33 -1.58
C GLU A 664 -9.67 -21.91 -0.93
N VAL A 665 -9.59 -21.33 0.27
CA VAL A 665 -10.72 -20.73 1.00
C VAL A 665 -11.32 -19.53 0.24
N ALA A 666 -10.47 -18.65 -0.32
CA ALA A 666 -10.93 -17.52 -1.12
C ALA A 666 -11.64 -17.98 -2.39
N MET A 667 -11.07 -18.92 -3.13
CA MET A 667 -11.61 -19.51 -4.36
C MET A 667 -12.88 -20.36 -4.15
N ALA A 668 -13.13 -20.80 -2.90
CA ALA A 668 -14.05 -21.87 -2.56
C ALA A 668 -13.75 -23.19 -3.32
N GLU A 669 -12.47 -23.53 -3.46
CA GLU A 669 -12.04 -24.81 -4.04
C GLU A 669 -12.13 -25.94 -3.00
N THR A 670 -13.23 -26.68 -3.05
CA THR A 670 -13.67 -27.62 -2.02
C THR A 670 -12.82 -28.89 -1.86
N ALA A 671 -11.77 -29.07 -2.67
CA ALA A 671 -11.06 -30.33 -2.80
C ALA A 671 -9.97 -30.57 -1.73
N ASN A 672 -9.23 -29.54 -1.32
CA ASN A 672 -7.88 -29.72 -0.75
C ASN A 672 -7.56 -28.97 0.55
N TRP A 673 -8.44 -28.07 1.03
CA TRP A 673 -8.16 -27.18 2.17
C TRP A 673 -7.64 -27.91 3.42
N GLN A 674 -8.09 -29.15 3.65
CA GLN A 674 -7.67 -29.99 4.77
C GLN A 674 -6.18 -30.33 4.74
N PHE A 675 -5.58 -30.52 3.56
CA PHE A 675 -4.15 -30.84 3.44
C PHE A 675 -3.28 -29.65 3.86
N HIS A 676 -3.62 -28.43 3.41
CA HIS A 676 -2.89 -27.23 3.81
C HIS A 676 -3.16 -26.86 5.28
N HIS A 677 -4.39 -27.01 5.77
CA HIS A 677 -4.70 -26.86 7.19
C HIS A 677 -3.86 -27.79 8.06
N ASP A 678 -3.86 -29.09 7.75
CA ASP A 678 -3.20 -30.09 8.57
C ASP A 678 -1.67 -29.96 8.52
N ALA A 679 -1.11 -29.57 7.37
CA ALA A 679 0.29 -29.22 7.24
C ALA A 679 0.66 -27.96 8.04
N ALA A 680 -0.17 -26.91 8.01
CA ALA A 680 0.06 -25.68 8.78
C ALA A 680 0.01 -25.94 10.29
N VAL A 681 -0.98 -26.70 10.77
CA VAL A 681 -1.08 -27.12 12.18
C VAL A 681 0.16 -27.92 12.60
N VAL A 682 0.62 -28.89 11.80
CA VAL A 682 1.82 -29.69 12.11
C VAL A 682 3.09 -28.85 12.12
N LEU A 683 3.29 -27.96 11.14
CA LEU A 683 4.45 -27.06 11.10
C LEU A 683 4.45 -26.09 12.29
N PHE A 684 3.30 -25.52 12.67
CA PHE A 684 3.17 -24.67 13.85
C PHE A 684 3.50 -25.45 15.13
N ASP A 685 2.95 -26.66 15.30
CA ASP A 685 3.18 -27.48 16.48
C ASP A 685 4.66 -27.83 16.67
N GLN A 686 5.33 -28.21 15.57
CA GLN A 686 6.76 -28.49 15.55
C GLN A 686 7.59 -27.24 15.84
N LEU A 687 7.28 -26.11 15.19
CA LEU A 687 7.96 -24.83 15.39
C LEU A 687 7.94 -24.41 16.85
N ILE A 688 6.76 -24.42 17.50
CA ILE A 688 6.64 -24.06 18.91
C ILE A 688 7.33 -25.11 19.80
N THR A 689 7.13 -26.41 19.54
CA THR A 689 7.66 -27.50 20.38
C THR A 689 9.19 -27.65 20.32
N HIS A 690 9.82 -27.32 19.19
CA HIS A 690 11.28 -27.36 19.06
C HIS A 690 11.95 -26.07 19.54
N HIS A 691 11.40 -24.89 19.23
CA HIS A 691 12.14 -23.62 19.38
C HIS A 691 11.72 -22.73 20.55
N ALA A 692 10.55 -22.94 21.15
CA ALA A 692 10.01 -22.02 22.15
C ALA A 692 10.43 -22.29 23.62
N LYS A 693 11.35 -23.23 23.84
CA LYS A 693 11.72 -23.72 25.18
C LYS A 693 12.74 -22.82 25.88
N THR A 694 12.35 -22.27 27.02
CA THR A 694 13.26 -21.76 28.06
C THR A 694 13.05 -22.58 29.34
N THR A 695 13.95 -22.49 30.33
CA THR A 695 13.72 -23.07 31.67
C THR A 695 13.49 -21.98 32.70
N ASP A 696 12.48 -22.16 33.55
CA ASP A 696 12.23 -21.29 34.70
C ASP A 696 13.26 -21.50 35.82
N SER A 697 13.13 -20.75 36.91
CA SER A 697 14.01 -20.86 38.09
C SER A 697 13.95 -22.21 38.83
N ASN A 698 12.99 -23.07 38.47
CA ASN A 698 12.80 -24.41 39.04
C ASN A 698 13.26 -25.52 38.07
N GLY A 699 13.77 -25.16 36.89
CA GLY A 699 14.15 -26.10 35.83
C GLY A 699 12.98 -26.64 35.01
N VAL A 700 11.77 -26.09 35.17
CA VAL A 700 10.60 -26.45 34.38
C VAL A 700 10.67 -25.75 33.03
N ALA A 701 10.39 -26.47 31.95
CA ALA A 701 10.36 -25.89 30.61
C ALA A 701 9.15 -24.95 30.46
N THR A 702 9.42 -23.66 30.24
CA THR A 702 8.41 -22.61 30.03
C THR A 702 8.51 -22.01 28.62
N THR A 703 7.35 -21.87 28.00
CA THR A 703 7.18 -21.17 26.72
C THR A 703 6.88 -19.68 26.96
N SER A 704 7.29 -18.82 26.04
CA SER A 704 6.71 -17.49 25.90
C SER A 704 6.69 -17.07 24.43
N TRP A 705 5.51 -16.66 23.96
CA TRP A 705 5.31 -15.97 22.68
C TRP A 705 6.34 -14.87 22.40
N SER A 706 6.76 -14.11 23.43
CA SER A 706 7.77 -13.06 23.30
C SER A 706 9.14 -13.58 22.84
N PHE A 707 9.55 -14.76 23.31
CA PHE A 707 10.80 -15.41 22.95
C PHE A 707 10.78 -15.97 21.52
N ILE A 708 9.62 -16.48 21.08
CA ILE A 708 9.41 -16.92 19.69
C ILE A 708 9.58 -15.71 18.74
N LEU A 709 8.94 -14.58 19.05
CA LEU A 709 9.09 -13.36 18.25
C LEU A 709 10.53 -12.83 18.23
N ASP A 710 11.23 -12.79 19.36
CA ASP A 710 12.65 -12.39 19.42
C ASP A 710 13.55 -13.33 18.60
N SER A 711 13.24 -14.62 18.54
CA SER A 711 13.96 -15.62 17.74
C SER A 711 13.76 -15.42 16.23
N ILE A 712 12.56 -14.97 15.82
CA ILE A 712 12.27 -14.57 14.43
C ILE A 712 13.05 -13.31 14.06
N GLY A 713 13.33 -12.42 15.02
CA GLY A 713 14.32 -11.37 14.87
C GLY A 713 14.21 -10.32 15.96
N LEU A 714 15.26 -9.52 16.15
CA LEU A 714 15.23 -8.43 17.11
C LEU A 714 14.25 -7.33 16.63
N PRO A 715 13.27 -6.89 17.47
CA PRO A 715 12.34 -5.82 17.11
C PRO A 715 13.09 -4.50 16.85
N PHE A 716 12.61 -3.68 15.90
CA PHE A 716 13.31 -2.47 15.43
C PHE A 716 13.65 -1.50 16.57
N ARG A 717 12.74 -1.36 17.55
CA ARG A 717 12.98 -0.77 18.87
C ARG A 717 12.05 -1.41 19.91
N ARG A 718 12.55 -1.58 21.14
CA ARG A 718 11.71 -1.68 22.34
C ARG A 718 11.57 -0.28 22.93
N ILE A 719 10.35 0.15 23.27
CA ILE A 719 10.10 1.48 23.82
C ILE A 719 9.85 1.32 25.33
N PRO A 720 10.63 1.97 26.22
CA PRO A 720 10.42 1.91 27.66
C PRO A 720 9.23 2.80 28.06
N LEU A 721 8.03 2.23 27.95
CA LEU A 721 6.76 2.76 28.44
C LEU A 721 6.08 1.69 29.30
N GLU A 722 5.23 2.11 30.23
CA GLU A 722 4.34 1.18 30.93
C GLU A 722 3.47 0.43 29.88
N GLY A 723 3.42 -0.90 29.97
CA GLY A 723 2.82 -1.76 28.94
C GLY A 723 3.77 -2.28 27.85
N GLY A 724 5.02 -1.79 27.76
CA GLY A 724 6.11 -2.49 27.06
C GLY A 724 6.00 -2.61 25.53
N MET A 725 5.47 -1.60 24.84
CA MET A 725 5.31 -1.61 23.38
C MET A 725 6.62 -1.86 22.60
N GLN A 726 6.54 -2.73 21.59
CA GLN A 726 7.63 -3.08 20.68
C GLN A 726 7.25 -2.71 19.24
N ILE A 727 8.22 -2.25 18.44
CA ILE A 727 8.05 -2.08 17.00
C ILE A 727 8.49 -3.37 16.30
N LEU A 728 7.52 -4.14 15.78
CA LEU A 728 7.76 -5.45 15.18
C LEU A 728 8.45 -5.33 13.81
N THR A 729 9.34 -6.28 13.51
CA THR A 729 9.90 -6.46 12.16
C THR A 729 8.86 -7.02 11.20
N SER A 730 9.08 -6.91 9.89
CA SER A 730 8.17 -7.47 8.89
C SER A 730 7.92 -8.97 9.09
N ASP A 731 8.98 -9.71 9.45
CA ASP A 731 8.93 -11.17 9.61
C ASP A 731 8.18 -11.56 10.91
N GLN A 732 8.27 -10.72 11.96
CA GLN A 732 7.47 -10.84 13.18
C GLN A 732 5.98 -10.51 12.96
N SER A 733 5.67 -9.40 12.28
CA SER A 733 4.29 -9.02 11.95
C SER A 733 3.60 -10.07 11.08
N ALA A 734 4.33 -10.62 10.10
CA ALA A 734 3.87 -11.74 9.29
C ALA A 734 3.54 -12.98 10.14
N PHE A 735 4.48 -13.42 11.00
CA PHE A 735 4.24 -14.59 11.86
C PHE A 735 3.05 -14.39 12.80
N LYS A 736 2.87 -13.19 13.37
CA LYS A 736 1.69 -12.84 14.17
C LYS A 736 0.39 -12.94 13.36
N PHE A 737 0.38 -12.40 12.13
CA PHE A 737 -0.79 -12.45 11.24
C PHE A 737 -1.18 -13.88 10.86
N TYR A 738 -0.25 -14.67 10.33
CA TYR A 738 -0.55 -16.05 9.90
C TYR A 738 -0.87 -16.97 11.09
N THR A 739 -0.33 -16.71 12.29
CA THR A 739 -0.75 -17.43 13.51
C THR A 739 -2.19 -17.06 13.91
N ALA A 740 -2.58 -15.78 13.84
CA ALA A 740 -3.94 -15.35 14.13
C ALA A 740 -4.96 -15.97 13.16
N TYR A 741 -4.60 -16.05 11.87
CA TYR A 741 -5.40 -16.74 10.85
C TYR A 741 -5.51 -18.25 11.14
N LEU A 742 -4.38 -18.94 11.39
CA LEU A 742 -4.37 -20.39 11.63
C LEU A 742 -5.20 -20.77 12.88
N LEU A 743 -5.10 -20.02 13.97
CA LEU A 743 -5.90 -20.25 15.17
C LEU A 743 -7.41 -20.09 14.91
N TRP A 744 -7.81 -19.10 14.09
CA TRP A 744 -9.20 -18.94 13.70
C TRP A 744 -9.68 -20.10 12.81
N ILE A 745 -8.91 -20.49 11.80
CA ILE A 745 -9.28 -21.60 10.91
C ILE A 745 -9.40 -22.92 11.68
N ASP A 746 -8.47 -23.26 12.58
CA ASP A 746 -8.54 -24.50 13.38
C ASP A 746 -9.80 -24.55 14.27
N ILE A 747 -10.17 -23.42 14.90
CA ILE A 747 -11.40 -23.31 15.69
C ILE A 747 -12.66 -23.53 14.83
N ILE A 748 -12.72 -22.99 13.61
CA ILE A 748 -13.89 -23.18 12.74
C ILE A 748 -13.90 -24.56 12.09
N ALA A 749 -12.75 -25.07 11.63
CA ALA A 749 -12.58 -26.41 11.08
C ALA A 749 -13.04 -27.47 12.10
N ALA A 750 -12.68 -27.32 13.37
CA ALA A 750 -13.14 -28.19 14.46
C ALA A 750 -14.67 -28.30 14.54
N THR A 751 -15.43 -27.24 14.23
CA THR A 751 -16.91 -27.30 14.20
C THR A 751 -17.44 -28.07 12.98
N ALA A 752 -16.83 -27.89 11.81
CA ALA A 752 -17.19 -28.61 10.58
C ALA A 752 -16.78 -30.09 10.62
N HIS A 753 -15.80 -30.40 11.46
CA HIS A 753 -15.36 -31.75 11.78
C HIS A 753 -16.21 -32.36 12.92
N GLY A 754 -16.67 -31.54 13.86
CA GLY A 754 -17.20 -31.94 15.17
C GLY A 754 -16.14 -32.68 16.00
N GLU A 755 -14.92 -32.15 15.97
CA GLU A 755 -13.72 -32.61 16.66
C GLU A 755 -13.27 -31.48 17.61
N ALA A 756 -12.26 -31.69 18.46
CA ALA A 756 -11.68 -30.58 19.25
C ALA A 756 -10.64 -29.81 18.39
N PRO A 757 -10.49 -28.48 18.55
CA PRO A 757 -9.45 -27.72 17.84
C PRO A 757 -8.05 -28.30 18.13
N ARG A 758 -7.26 -28.51 17.07
CA ARG A 758 -5.95 -29.17 17.16
C ARG A 758 -4.92 -28.31 17.90
N LEU A 759 -5.13 -26.99 17.93
CA LEU A 759 -4.29 -25.99 18.60
C LEU A 759 -4.81 -25.57 19.99
N GLU A 760 -5.82 -26.27 20.56
CA GLU A 760 -6.44 -25.94 21.86
C GLU A 760 -5.41 -25.64 22.96
N LYS A 761 -4.33 -26.43 23.03
CA LYS A 761 -3.25 -26.28 24.02
C LYS A 761 -2.55 -24.91 24.00
N TYR A 762 -2.65 -24.13 22.91
CA TYR A 762 -2.09 -22.79 22.77
C TYR A 762 -3.11 -21.67 23.03
N HIS A 763 -4.41 -21.98 23.08
CA HIS A 763 -5.48 -20.97 23.23
C HIS A 763 -5.30 -20.12 24.50
N ALA A 764 -4.91 -20.74 25.61
CA ALA A 764 -4.74 -20.04 26.89
C ALA A 764 -3.57 -19.03 26.89
N GLU A 765 -2.48 -19.31 26.16
CA GLU A 765 -1.33 -18.40 26.04
C GLU A 765 -1.57 -17.30 24.99
N LEU A 766 -2.12 -17.67 23.83
CA LEU A 766 -2.18 -16.79 22.66
C LEU A 766 -3.45 -15.93 22.58
N LEU A 767 -4.56 -16.44 23.11
CA LEU A 767 -5.89 -15.80 23.05
C LEU A 767 -6.48 -15.45 24.42
N GLY A 768 -5.92 -15.97 25.51
CA GLY A 768 -6.41 -15.79 26.89
C GLY A 768 -5.86 -14.55 27.62
N GLY A 769 -6.52 -14.21 28.73
CA GLY A 769 -6.17 -13.07 29.60
C GLY A 769 -6.67 -11.71 29.10
N ASP A 770 -6.37 -10.65 29.85
CA ASP A 770 -6.84 -9.28 29.57
C ASP A 770 -6.02 -8.54 28.50
N SER A 771 -4.80 -9.04 28.22
CA SER A 771 -3.95 -8.55 27.13
C SER A 771 -3.31 -9.71 26.36
N PRO A 772 -4.11 -10.47 25.59
CA PRO A 772 -3.62 -11.61 24.83
C PRO A 772 -2.64 -11.15 23.73
N PRO A 773 -1.62 -11.98 23.39
CA PRO A 773 -0.69 -11.68 22.30
C PRO A 773 -1.36 -11.50 20.93
N ILE A 774 -2.45 -12.23 20.68
CA ILE A 774 -3.27 -12.16 19.47
C ILE A 774 -4.69 -11.71 19.86
N ARG A 775 -5.23 -10.72 19.15
CA ARG A 775 -6.59 -10.19 19.32
C ARG A 775 -7.36 -10.43 18.03
N LEU A 776 -8.18 -11.47 17.96
CA LEU A 776 -8.89 -11.88 16.74
C LEU A 776 -9.87 -10.80 16.23
N SER A 777 -10.32 -9.88 17.09
CA SER A 777 -11.11 -8.72 16.69
C SER A 777 -10.38 -7.75 15.76
N ASP A 778 -9.04 -7.75 15.78
CA ASP A 778 -8.20 -6.99 14.84
C ASP A 778 -8.00 -7.71 13.48
N TYR A 779 -8.44 -8.96 13.30
CA TYR A 779 -8.24 -9.74 12.06
C TYR A 779 -9.57 -10.13 11.42
N VAL A 780 -10.49 -10.70 12.21
CA VAL A 780 -11.76 -11.29 11.76
C VAL A 780 -12.99 -10.64 12.39
N GLY A 781 -12.81 -9.57 13.16
CA GLY A 781 -13.91 -8.77 13.73
C GLY A 781 -14.63 -9.40 14.92
N CYS A 782 -14.13 -10.53 15.46
CA CYS A 782 -14.74 -11.24 16.58
C CYS A 782 -13.80 -11.29 17.80
N GLU A 783 -14.30 -10.95 18.98
CA GLU A 783 -13.53 -11.00 20.23
C GLU A 783 -13.07 -12.42 20.60
N ASN A 784 -11.85 -12.52 21.15
CA ASN A 784 -11.23 -13.81 21.52
C ASN A 784 -12.13 -14.70 22.36
N TRP A 785 -12.84 -14.13 23.35
CA TRP A 785 -13.69 -14.92 24.24
C TRP A 785 -14.80 -15.64 23.49
N ALA A 786 -15.40 -15.05 22.44
CA ALA A 786 -16.44 -15.71 21.66
C ALA A 786 -15.87 -16.89 20.85
N MET A 787 -14.68 -16.72 20.27
CA MET A 787 -13.96 -17.79 19.57
C MET A 787 -13.53 -18.93 20.52
N LEU A 788 -13.18 -18.61 21.78
CA LEU A 788 -12.88 -19.63 22.81
C LEU A 788 -14.13 -20.40 23.25
N GLU A 789 -15.30 -19.78 23.33
CA GLU A 789 -16.56 -20.49 23.60
C GLU A 789 -17.03 -21.35 22.41
N ILE A 790 -16.70 -20.95 21.16
CA ILE A 790 -16.88 -21.80 19.95
C ILE A 790 -15.98 -23.04 20.02
N ALA A 791 -14.71 -22.88 20.41
CA ALA A 791 -13.79 -23.99 20.62
C ALA A 791 -14.31 -24.99 21.68
N GLU A 792 -14.81 -24.49 22.82
CA GLU A 792 -15.44 -25.33 23.86
C GLU A 792 -16.75 -25.99 23.38
N ALA A 793 -17.53 -25.34 22.51
CA ALA A 793 -18.72 -25.94 21.90
C ALA A 793 -18.36 -27.09 20.92
N ALA A 794 -17.34 -26.90 20.08
CA ALA A 794 -16.83 -27.96 19.18
C ALA A 794 -16.33 -29.18 19.97
N LYS A 795 -15.54 -28.93 21.02
CA LYS A 795 -15.05 -29.93 21.98
C LYS A 795 -16.19 -30.64 22.73
N LEU A 796 -17.27 -29.94 23.07
CA LEU A 796 -18.48 -30.55 23.65
C LEU A 796 -19.20 -31.46 22.64
N ALA A 797 -19.26 -31.09 21.36
CA ALA A 797 -19.81 -31.94 20.30
C ALA A 797 -18.95 -33.21 20.08
N ALA A 798 -17.63 -33.06 20.06
CA ALA A 798 -16.69 -34.18 19.96
C ALA A 798 -16.86 -35.16 21.14
N TRP A 799 -16.89 -34.65 22.37
CA TRP A 799 -17.17 -35.44 23.57
C TRP A 799 -18.54 -36.12 23.50
N LYS A 800 -19.59 -35.43 23.05
CA LYS A 800 -20.93 -36.02 22.89
C LYS A 800 -20.87 -37.25 21.99
N ARG A 801 -20.21 -37.16 20.82
CA ARG A 801 -20.07 -38.28 19.89
C ARG A 801 -19.28 -39.45 20.47
N GLU A 802 -18.16 -39.18 21.12
CA GLU A 802 -17.37 -40.22 21.81
C GLU A 802 -18.22 -40.99 22.83
N GLN A 803 -18.96 -40.28 23.67
CA GLN A 803 -19.85 -40.90 24.65
C GLN A 803 -21.07 -41.58 24.00
N GLN A 804 -21.53 -41.15 22.82
CA GLN A 804 -22.55 -41.86 22.05
C GLN A 804 -22.00 -43.17 21.46
N SER A 805 -20.82 -43.17 20.84
CA SER A 805 -20.19 -44.38 20.31
C SER A 805 -19.83 -45.39 21.40
N ASN A 806 -19.49 -44.91 22.60
CA ASN A 806 -19.20 -45.75 23.76
C ASN A 806 -20.47 -46.16 24.55
N GLY A 807 -21.67 -45.72 24.14
CA GLY A 807 -22.94 -46.02 24.81
C GLY A 807 -23.08 -45.42 26.22
N SER A 808 -22.26 -44.43 26.56
CA SER A 808 -22.10 -43.85 27.90
C SER A 808 -22.65 -42.42 28.06
N LEU A 809 -23.28 -41.85 27.03
CA LEU A 809 -23.78 -40.46 27.07
C LEU A 809 -24.80 -40.22 28.19
N SER A 810 -24.43 -39.40 29.17
CA SER A 810 -25.37 -38.81 30.14
C SER A 810 -25.95 -37.51 29.61
N MET A 811 -27.25 -37.50 29.30
CA MET A 811 -27.97 -36.28 28.88
C MET A 811 -27.94 -35.18 29.95
N VAL A 812 -27.92 -35.53 31.24
CA VAL A 812 -27.83 -34.57 32.34
C VAL A 812 -26.46 -33.86 32.32
N GLU A 813 -25.38 -34.60 32.06
CA GLU A 813 -24.03 -34.02 31.95
C GLU A 813 -23.87 -33.19 30.66
N LEU A 814 -24.44 -33.64 29.54
CA LEU A 814 -24.46 -32.90 28.28
C LEU A 814 -25.15 -31.53 28.43
N VAL A 815 -26.35 -31.51 29.01
CA VAL A 815 -27.09 -30.26 29.27
C VAL A 815 -26.35 -29.39 30.27
N ARG A 816 -25.83 -29.95 31.38
CA ARG A 816 -25.05 -29.20 32.37
C ARG A 816 -23.83 -28.51 31.76
N ARG A 817 -23.08 -29.19 30.88
CA ARG A 817 -21.95 -28.60 30.15
C ARG A 817 -22.42 -27.52 29.18
N SER A 818 -23.44 -27.80 28.37
CA SER A 818 -23.98 -26.86 27.39
C SER A 818 -24.41 -25.53 28.05
N CYS A 819 -25.24 -25.61 29.10
CA CYS A 819 -25.67 -24.43 29.86
C CYS A 819 -24.51 -23.69 30.57
N THR A 820 -23.39 -24.37 30.87
CA THR A 820 -22.20 -23.71 31.44
C THR A 820 -21.54 -22.80 30.41
N ILE A 821 -21.38 -23.26 29.16
CA ILE A 821 -20.85 -22.48 28.03
C ILE A 821 -21.83 -21.33 27.70
N GLU A 822 -23.13 -21.64 27.61
CA GLU A 822 -24.20 -20.67 27.33
C GLU A 822 -24.26 -19.53 28.35
N THR A 823 -24.09 -19.83 29.65
CA THR A 823 -24.08 -18.82 30.71
C THR A 823 -22.91 -17.85 30.56
N ARG A 824 -21.71 -18.34 30.21
CA ARG A 824 -20.53 -17.48 29.96
C ARG A 824 -20.74 -16.59 28.74
N LEU A 825 -21.26 -17.14 27.65
CA LEU A 825 -21.63 -16.42 26.43
C LEU A 825 -22.62 -15.27 26.76
N ARG A 826 -23.71 -15.56 27.46
CA ARG A 826 -24.73 -14.56 27.85
C ARG A 826 -24.17 -13.47 28.76
N GLN A 827 -23.40 -13.85 29.79
CA GLN A 827 -22.77 -12.88 30.69
C GLN A 827 -21.78 -11.95 29.96
N ARG A 828 -21.02 -12.46 28.98
CA ARG A 828 -20.13 -11.62 28.15
C ARG A 828 -20.92 -10.73 27.17
N LEU A 829 -22.01 -11.22 26.60
CA LEU A 829 -22.92 -10.46 25.73
C LEU A 829 -23.56 -9.24 26.43
N GLU A 830 -23.77 -9.30 27.75
CA GLU A 830 -24.22 -8.16 28.57
C GLU A 830 -23.14 -7.07 28.72
N THR A 831 -21.86 -7.43 28.61
CA THR A 831 -20.72 -6.49 28.76
C THR A 831 -20.26 -5.82 27.47
N LEU A 832 -20.68 -6.32 26.30
CA LEU A 832 -20.40 -5.68 25.01
C LEU A 832 -21.20 -4.38 24.83
N GLU A 833 -20.68 -3.47 24.01
CA GLU A 833 -21.42 -2.26 23.60
C GLU A 833 -22.76 -2.60 22.91
N ALA A 834 -23.72 -1.67 23.01
CA ALA A 834 -25.04 -1.83 22.45
C ALA A 834 -25.01 -1.61 20.94
N PHE A 835 -25.15 -2.67 20.16
CA PHE A 835 -25.24 -2.60 18.70
C PHE A 835 -26.66 -2.15 18.29
N PRO A 836 -26.83 -1.04 17.56
CA PRO A 836 -28.15 -0.53 17.21
C PRO A 836 -28.83 -1.42 16.15
N THR A 837 -30.04 -1.88 16.44
CA THR A 837 -30.85 -2.72 15.53
C THR A 837 -31.95 -1.96 14.80
N ASP A 838 -32.05 -0.63 15.01
CA ASP A 838 -33.07 0.20 14.36
C ASP A 838 -32.70 0.52 12.90
N ARG A 839 -33.65 0.31 11.99
CA ARG A 839 -33.46 0.43 10.54
C ARG A 839 -33.11 1.85 10.09
N ALA A 840 -33.44 2.86 10.89
CA ALA A 840 -33.18 4.27 10.58
C ALA A 840 -31.68 4.63 10.50
N SER A 841 -30.77 3.77 10.98
CA SER A 841 -29.31 3.97 10.91
C SER A 841 -28.57 3.11 9.89
N ASN A 842 -29.26 2.35 9.02
CA ASN A 842 -28.58 1.58 7.97
C ASN A 842 -28.03 2.50 6.88
N ILE A 843 -26.70 2.68 6.85
CA ILE A 843 -25.96 3.52 5.88
C ILE A 843 -25.91 2.88 4.47
N TYR A 844 -26.41 1.65 4.30
CA TYR A 844 -26.37 0.94 3.02
C TYR A 844 -27.37 1.51 2.00
N ASP A 845 -26.87 2.39 1.14
CA ASP A 845 -27.52 2.75 -0.12
C ASP A 845 -27.19 1.69 -1.19
N PRO A 846 -28.17 0.94 -1.72
CA PRO A 846 -27.93 -0.06 -2.77
C PRO A 846 -27.39 0.53 -4.08
N SER A 847 -27.54 1.83 -4.32
CA SER A 847 -26.98 2.52 -5.49
C SER A 847 -25.48 2.84 -5.34
N ALA A 848 -24.89 2.66 -4.15
CA ALA A 848 -23.46 2.78 -3.92
C ALA A 848 -22.63 1.56 -4.40
N TYR A 849 -23.28 0.49 -4.91
CA TYR A 849 -22.60 -0.63 -5.53
C TYR A 849 -21.96 -0.22 -6.86
N HIS A 850 -20.64 -0.01 -6.85
CA HIS A 850 -19.87 0.30 -8.05
C HIS A 850 -19.08 -0.93 -8.54
N PRO A 851 -19.28 -1.43 -9.79
CA PRO A 851 -18.73 -2.71 -10.24
C PRO A 851 -17.21 -2.84 -10.15
N ILE A 852 -16.46 -1.74 -10.24
CA ILE A 852 -14.99 -1.72 -10.21
C ILE A 852 -14.45 -1.70 -8.76
N THR A 853 -15.27 -1.27 -7.79
CA THR A 853 -14.87 -1.08 -6.38
C THR A 853 -15.98 -1.56 -5.43
N PRO A 854 -16.43 -2.83 -5.51
CA PRO A 854 -17.69 -3.26 -4.89
C PRO A 854 -17.71 -3.24 -3.35
N TYR A 855 -16.54 -3.19 -2.70
CA TYR A 855 -16.37 -3.29 -1.24
C TYR A 855 -16.02 -1.96 -0.54
N SER A 856 -16.06 -0.82 -1.25
CA SER A 856 -15.69 0.50 -0.69
C SER A 856 -16.44 0.82 0.60
N GLY A 857 -17.78 0.80 0.60
CA GLY A 857 -18.59 1.29 1.72
C GLY A 857 -18.33 0.62 3.08
N PHE A 858 -18.12 -0.70 3.13
CA PHE A 858 -17.82 -1.38 4.40
C PHE A 858 -16.40 -1.07 4.89
N HIS A 859 -15.42 -1.06 3.99
CA HIS A 859 -14.03 -0.73 4.33
C HIS A 859 -13.85 0.75 4.70
N GLU A 860 -14.62 1.67 4.09
CA GLU A 860 -14.65 3.09 4.41
C GLU A 860 -15.33 3.37 5.75
N MET A 861 -16.44 2.69 6.07
CA MET A 861 -17.06 2.76 7.40
C MET A 861 -16.09 2.32 8.50
N LEU A 862 -15.37 1.21 8.29
CA LEU A 862 -14.31 0.73 9.19
C LEU A 862 -13.04 1.61 9.17
N ALA A 863 -12.92 2.58 8.26
CA ALA A 863 -11.83 3.55 8.20
C ALA A 863 -12.17 4.90 8.87
N ALA A 864 -13.45 5.20 9.08
CA ALA A 864 -13.90 6.52 9.53
C ALA A 864 -13.58 6.81 11.01
N SER A 865 -13.63 5.80 11.89
CA SER A 865 -13.15 5.94 13.28
C SER A 865 -12.96 4.59 14.00
N GLU A 866 -12.12 4.57 15.04
CA GLU A 866 -12.01 3.43 15.97
C GLU A 866 -13.33 3.13 16.69
N ALA A 867 -14.19 4.13 16.93
CA ALA A 867 -15.52 3.91 17.50
C ALA A 867 -16.44 3.11 16.55
N GLN A 868 -16.37 3.37 15.24
CA GLN A 868 -17.10 2.59 14.24
C GLN A 868 -16.51 1.18 14.07
N LYS A 869 -15.19 1.02 14.19
CA LYS A 869 -14.55 -0.30 14.26
C LYS A 869 -15.01 -1.09 15.49
N ALA A 870 -14.98 -0.49 16.68
CA ALA A 870 -15.43 -1.11 17.93
C ALA A 870 -16.90 -1.52 17.87
N LEU A 871 -17.78 -0.65 17.37
CA LEU A 871 -19.20 -0.95 17.20
C LEU A 871 -19.43 -2.10 16.19
N ALA A 872 -18.68 -2.13 15.09
CA ALA A 872 -18.72 -3.22 14.13
C ALA A 872 -18.25 -4.55 14.74
N VAL A 873 -17.14 -4.55 15.48
CA VAL A 873 -16.63 -5.72 16.24
C VAL A 873 -17.67 -6.21 17.26
N ALA A 874 -18.33 -5.30 17.99
CA ALA A 874 -19.40 -5.66 18.92
C ALA A 874 -20.58 -6.33 18.20
N GLY A 875 -21.02 -5.78 17.06
CA GLY A 875 -22.07 -6.39 16.23
C GLY A 875 -21.71 -7.78 15.70
N HIS A 876 -20.49 -7.95 15.15
CA HIS A 876 -20.02 -9.23 14.62
C HIS A 876 -19.86 -10.26 15.76
N THR A 877 -19.27 -9.87 16.89
CA THR A 877 -19.13 -10.73 18.08
C THR A 877 -20.50 -11.15 18.63
N ARG A 878 -21.52 -10.28 18.60
CA ARG A 878 -22.90 -10.65 18.96
C ARG A 878 -23.48 -11.72 18.03
N ILE A 879 -23.27 -11.61 16.71
CA ILE A 879 -23.70 -12.60 15.72
C ILE A 879 -23.00 -13.95 15.93
N TRP A 880 -21.67 -13.95 16.09
CA TRP A 880 -20.88 -15.15 16.39
C TRP A 880 -21.34 -15.85 17.68
N ALA A 881 -21.48 -15.10 18.78
CA ALA A 881 -21.93 -15.64 20.07
C ALA A 881 -23.38 -16.18 20.01
N GLN A 882 -24.30 -15.50 19.31
CA GLN A 882 -25.68 -15.98 19.18
C GLN A 882 -25.77 -17.26 18.33
N ALA A 883 -25.00 -17.35 17.24
CA ALA A 883 -24.86 -18.61 16.49
C ALA A 883 -24.21 -19.73 17.33
N THR A 884 -23.32 -19.39 18.27
CA THR A 884 -22.76 -20.37 19.23
C THR A 884 -23.84 -20.89 20.19
N ILE A 885 -24.72 -20.04 20.71
CA ILE A 885 -25.89 -20.44 21.50
C ILE A 885 -26.82 -21.36 20.68
N THR A 886 -27.08 -21.00 19.42
CA THR A 886 -27.83 -21.86 18.47
C THR A 886 -27.18 -23.24 18.29
N CYS A 887 -25.85 -23.30 18.15
CA CYS A 887 -25.09 -24.54 18.06
C CYS A 887 -25.20 -25.38 19.37
N LEU A 888 -25.10 -24.75 20.54
CA LEU A 888 -25.24 -25.41 21.85
C LEU A 888 -26.62 -26.04 22.05
N HIS A 889 -27.68 -25.42 21.54
CA HIS A 889 -29.02 -26.02 21.52
C HIS A 889 -29.10 -27.26 20.60
N VAL A 890 -28.46 -27.24 19.42
CA VAL A 890 -28.36 -28.41 18.53
C VAL A 890 -27.49 -29.51 19.14
N ILE A 891 -26.42 -29.16 19.84
CA ILE A 891 -25.59 -30.13 20.57
C ILE A 891 -26.42 -30.83 21.65
N ALA A 892 -27.25 -30.10 22.41
CA ALA A 892 -28.12 -30.67 23.43
C ALA A 892 -29.29 -31.50 22.87
N SER A 893 -29.98 -31.00 21.83
CA SER A 893 -31.31 -31.49 21.41
C SER A 893 -31.36 -32.12 20.00
N GLY A 894 -30.29 -32.05 19.22
CA GLY A 894 -30.30 -32.38 17.79
C GLY A 894 -30.85 -31.27 16.90
N LEU A 895 -30.83 -31.47 15.58
CA LEU A 895 -31.26 -30.46 14.59
C LEU A 895 -32.80 -30.30 14.55
N GLN A 896 -33.37 -29.55 15.50
CA GLN A 896 -34.82 -29.35 15.63
C GLN A 896 -35.24 -27.86 15.49
N PRO A 897 -35.50 -27.37 14.26
CA PRO A 897 -35.95 -25.99 14.00
C PRO A 897 -37.27 -25.57 14.69
N SER A 898 -38.03 -26.53 15.22
CA SER A 898 -39.30 -26.31 15.93
C SER A 898 -39.17 -26.04 17.42
N LEU A 899 -37.98 -26.17 18.03
CA LEU A 899 -37.79 -25.90 19.45
C LEU A 899 -37.79 -24.39 19.75
N PRO A 900 -38.57 -23.90 20.74
CA PRO A 900 -38.67 -22.46 21.05
C PRO A 900 -37.33 -21.78 21.32
N GLU A 901 -36.39 -22.48 21.97
CA GLU A 901 -35.06 -21.99 22.30
C GLU A 901 -34.19 -21.81 21.04
N ILE A 902 -34.35 -22.70 20.05
CA ILE A 902 -33.72 -22.59 18.73
C ILE A 902 -34.36 -21.45 17.94
N GLN A 903 -35.70 -21.38 17.88
CA GLN A 903 -36.42 -20.34 17.15
C GLN A 903 -36.09 -18.93 17.66
N ALA A 904 -36.05 -18.74 18.99
CA ALA A 904 -35.65 -17.48 19.60
C ALA A 904 -34.20 -17.10 19.25
N SER A 905 -33.27 -18.06 19.32
CA SER A 905 -31.85 -17.83 18.98
C SER A 905 -31.68 -17.48 17.49
N VAL A 906 -32.36 -18.20 16.60
CA VAL A 906 -32.37 -17.96 15.14
C VAL A 906 -32.95 -16.59 14.81
N GLN A 907 -34.09 -16.21 15.41
CA GLN A 907 -34.73 -14.91 15.18
C GLN A 907 -33.82 -13.74 15.61
N VAL A 908 -33.17 -13.83 16.77
CA VAL A 908 -32.23 -12.81 17.25
C VAL A 908 -31.03 -12.67 16.29
N THR A 909 -30.45 -13.78 15.81
CA THR A 909 -29.35 -13.70 14.84
C THR A 909 -29.82 -13.11 13.49
N ILE A 910 -31.03 -13.44 13.03
CA ILE A 910 -31.65 -12.85 11.84
C ILE A 910 -31.86 -11.33 12.00
N GLU A 911 -32.25 -10.86 13.19
CA GLU A 911 -32.39 -9.42 13.48
C GLU A 911 -31.03 -8.70 13.51
N LEU A 912 -29.98 -9.33 14.05
CA LEU A 912 -28.61 -8.82 13.95
C LEU A 912 -28.11 -8.78 12.49
N PHE A 913 -28.39 -9.81 11.67
CA PHE A 913 -28.06 -9.80 10.24
C PHE A 913 -28.75 -8.66 9.47
N ARG A 914 -29.99 -8.30 9.84
CA ARG A 914 -30.73 -7.15 9.24
C ARG A 914 -30.15 -5.78 9.62
N ALA A 915 -29.36 -5.72 10.68
CA ALA A 915 -28.68 -4.53 11.17
C ALA A 915 -27.20 -4.46 10.69
N LEU A 916 -26.77 -5.32 9.77
CA LEU A 916 -25.45 -5.19 9.16
C LEU A 916 -25.39 -3.94 8.25
N PRO A 917 -24.32 -3.12 8.35
CA PRO A 917 -24.18 -1.87 7.60
C PRO A 917 -23.82 -2.07 6.12
N SER A 918 -23.55 -3.31 5.69
CA SER A 918 -23.30 -3.70 4.30
C SER A 918 -23.50 -5.21 4.15
N PRO A 919 -24.05 -5.71 3.02
CA PRO A 919 -24.09 -7.14 2.71
C PRO A 919 -22.69 -7.80 2.74
N LEU A 920 -21.63 -7.04 2.47
CA LEU A 920 -20.27 -7.58 2.41
C LEU A 920 -19.64 -7.83 3.79
N ALA A 921 -20.24 -7.34 4.87
CA ALA A 921 -19.90 -7.76 6.24
C ALA A 921 -20.08 -9.29 6.43
N LEU A 922 -20.99 -9.90 5.65
CA LEU A 922 -21.24 -11.33 5.61
C LEU A 922 -19.99 -12.15 5.26
N ARG A 923 -18.99 -11.56 4.59
CA ARG A 923 -17.67 -12.18 4.33
C ARG A 923 -16.97 -12.63 5.61
N THR A 924 -17.24 -12.03 6.76
CA THR A 924 -16.64 -12.41 8.06
C THR A 924 -17.61 -13.14 9.00
N LEU A 925 -18.76 -13.57 8.46
CA LEU A 925 -19.88 -14.15 9.20
C LEU A 925 -20.43 -15.42 8.51
N VAL A 926 -19.60 -16.11 7.72
CA VAL A 926 -20.01 -17.29 6.94
C VAL A 926 -20.47 -18.45 7.83
N TRP A 927 -19.73 -18.77 8.91
CA TRP A 927 -20.15 -19.78 9.89
C TRP A 927 -21.45 -19.40 10.63
N PRO A 928 -21.61 -18.19 11.22
CA PRO A 928 -22.88 -17.79 11.82
C PRO A 928 -24.07 -17.83 10.85
N PHE A 929 -23.85 -17.47 9.59
CA PHE A 929 -24.86 -17.54 8.53
C PHE A 929 -25.28 -18.99 8.28
N ALA A 930 -24.31 -19.89 8.16
CA ALA A 930 -24.56 -21.31 7.94
C ALA A 930 -25.29 -21.98 9.14
N VAL A 931 -24.77 -21.82 10.37
CA VAL A 931 -25.37 -22.41 11.58
C VAL A 931 -26.82 -21.93 11.76
N THR A 932 -27.06 -20.63 11.58
CA THR A 932 -28.40 -20.06 11.73
C THR A 932 -29.32 -20.49 10.59
N GLY A 933 -28.83 -20.48 9.35
CA GLY A 933 -29.60 -20.86 8.17
C GLY A 933 -30.00 -22.34 8.15
N CYS A 934 -29.18 -23.24 8.69
CA CYS A 934 -29.54 -24.66 8.80
C CYS A 934 -30.79 -24.89 9.66
N LEU A 935 -31.12 -23.95 10.56
CA LEU A 935 -32.28 -23.98 11.45
C LEU A 935 -33.36 -22.96 11.06
N ALA A 936 -33.25 -22.30 9.90
CA ALA A 936 -34.28 -21.41 9.39
C ALA A 936 -35.59 -22.16 9.13
N LEU A 937 -36.71 -21.55 9.53
CA LEU A 937 -38.05 -21.97 9.13
C LEU A 937 -38.31 -21.64 7.64
N PRO A 938 -39.24 -22.31 6.94
CA PRO A 938 -39.50 -22.07 5.51
C PRO A 938 -39.76 -20.61 5.15
N GLU A 939 -40.46 -19.87 6.02
CA GLU A 939 -40.74 -18.44 5.90
C GLU A 939 -39.51 -17.52 6.10
N GLN A 940 -38.39 -18.08 6.58
CA GLN A 940 -37.10 -17.40 6.77
C GLN A 940 -36.07 -17.76 5.68
N GLU A 941 -36.24 -18.85 4.92
CA GLU A 941 -35.25 -19.33 3.93
C GLU A 941 -34.93 -18.27 2.85
N SER A 942 -35.94 -17.52 2.41
CA SER A 942 -35.81 -16.42 1.44
C SER A 942 -34.85 -15.34 1.90
N PHE A 943 -34.79 -15.02 3.20
CA PHE A 943 -33.89 -14.01 3.76
C PHE A 943 -32.41 -14.41 3.62
N PHE A 944 -32.07 -15.69 3.78
CA PHE A 944 -30.70 -16.17 3.60
C PHE A 944 -30.28 -16.17 2.11
N ILE A 945 -31.22 -16.43 1.20
CA ILE A 945 -30.99 -16.28 -0.25
C ILE A 945 -30.78 -14.80 -0.61
N GLU A 946 -31.60 -13.91 -0.05
CA GLU A 946 -31.54 -12.46 -0.29
C GLU A 946 -30.22 -11.84 0.22
N LEU A 947 -29.77 -12.20 1.43
CA LEU A 947 -28.49 -11.76 2.00
C LEU A 947 -27.30 -12.02 1.06
N VAL A 948 -27.20 -13.23 0.51
CA VAL A 948 -26.09 -13.61 -0.40
C VAL A 948 -26.26 -12.96 -1.78
N SER A 949 -27.50 -12.86 -2.27
CA SER A 949 -27.80 -12.17 -3.54
C SER A 949 -27.41 -10.69 -3.50
N ASN A 950 -27.60 -10.04 -2.34
CA ASN A 950 -27.24 -8.64 -2.10
C ASN A 950 -25.72 -8.39 -2.02
N MET A 951 -24.87 -9.43 -2.02
CA MET A 951 -23.42 -9.28 -2.22
C MET A 951 -23.02 -9.06 -3.70
N GLY A 952 -23.98 -9.15 -4.63
CA GLY A 952 -23.73 -8.93 -6.06
C GLY A 952 -22.73 -9.93 -6.63
N ALA A 953 -21.73 -9.44 -7.36
CA ALA A 953 -20.67 -10.29 -7.93
C ALA A 953 -19.77 -10.91 -6.83
N MET A 954 -19.59 -10.22 -5.70
CA MET A 954 -18.67 -10.66 -4.63
C MET A 954 -19.16 -11.90 -3.87
N GLN A 955 -20.39 -12.37 -4.11
CA GLN A 955 -20.90 -13.63 -3.55
C GLN A 955 -20.08 -14.87 -3.94
N ILE A 956 -19.27 -14.79 -5.02
CA ILE A 956 -18.42 -15.89 -5.46
C ILE A 956 -17.02 -15.87 -4.82
N PHE A 957 -16.75 -14.92 -3.92
CA PHE A 957 -15.47 -14.77 -3.22
C PHE A 957 -15.61 -15.20 -1.74
N GLY A 958 -14.87 -16.23 -1.34
CA GLY A 958 -15.02 -16.93 -0.06
C GLY A 958 -16.15 -17.96 -0.08
N THR A 959 -16.23 -18.79 0.95
CA THR A 959 -17.15 -19.96 0.98
C THR A 959 -18.61 -19.61 1.30
N ILE A 960 -19.06 -18.36 1.12
CA ILE A 960 -20.45 -17.93 1.36
C ILE A 960 -21.46 -18.54 0.38
N LYS A 961 -21.07 -18.76 -0.88
CA LYS A 961 -21.88 -19.50 -1.86
C LYS A 961 -21.93 -20.99 -1.55
N GLU A 962 -20.85 -21.55 -1.01
CA GLU A 962 -20.83 -22.92 -0.52
C GLU A 962 -21.75 -23.09 0.69
N ALA A 963 -21.72 -22.15 1.64
CA ALA A 963 -22.66 -22.09 2.75
C ALA A 963 -24.11 -22.07 2.25
N LEU A 964 -24.45 -21.22 1.26
CA LEU A 964 -25.80 -21.21 0.68
C LEU A 964 -26.18 -22.54 0.02
N ASN A 965 -25.25 -23.21 -0.66
CA ASN A 965 -25.48 -24.55 -1.20
C ASN A 965 -25.76 -25.58 -0.09
N VAL A 966 -25.00 -25.54 1.02
CA VAL A 966 -25.25 -26.34 2.22
C VAL A 966 -26.65 -26.06 2.78
N LEU A 967 -27.03 -24.79 2.93
CA LEU A 967 -28.35 -24.40 3.42
C LEU A 967 -29.47 -25.01 2.57
N GLN A 968 -29.39 -24.85 1.25
CA GLN A 968 -30.38 -25.40 0.31
C GLN A 968 -30.48 -26.94 0.40
N HIS A 969 -29.35 -27.64 0.60
CA HIS A 969 -29.37 -29.09 0.82
C HIS A 969 -30.04 -29.46 2.16
N VAL A 970 -29.74 -28.74 3.25
CA VAL A 970 -30.42 -28.94 4.54
C VAL A 970 -31.93 -28.71 4.39
N TRP A 971 -32.36 -27.67 3.67
CA TRP A 971 -33.78 -27.32 3.54
C TRP A 971 -34.60 -28.34 2.74
N VAL A 972 -34.00 -28.97 1.72
CA VAL A 972 -34.64 -30.08 0.99
C VAL A 972 -34.74 -31.34 1.86
N HIS A 973 -33.69 -31.67 2.62
CA HIS A 973 -33.63 -32.93 3.37
C HIS A 973 -34.36 -32.87 4.73
N LYS A 974 -34.39 -31.72 5.42
CA LYS A 974 -35.10 -31.56 6.71
C LYS A 974 -36.61 -31.88 6.60
N ASN A 975 -37.20 -31.63 5.43
CA ASN A 975 -38.60 -31.93 5.12
C ASN A 975 -38.83 -33.38 4.66
N SER A 976 -37.77 -34.13 4.36
CA SER A 976 -37.82 -35.49 3.79
C SER A 976 -37.43 -36.58 4.80
N CYS A 977 -36.60 -36.26 5.79
CA CYS A 977 -35.93 -37.22 6.66
C CYS A 977 -36.50 -37.28 8.09
N CYS A 978 -37.82 -37.38 8.23
CA CYS A 978 -38.56 -37.41 9.51
C CYS A 978 -38.21 -38.60 10.46
N VAL A 979 -37.28 -39.47 10.07
CA VAL A 979 -37.02 -40.77 10.72
C VAL A 979 -35.74 -40.76 11.56
N ASP A 980 -34.76 -39.89 11.26
CA ASP A 980 -33.40 -39.94 11.84
C ASP A 980 -32.88 -38.57 12.35
N ALA A 981 -33.79 -37.64 12.69
CA ALA A 981 -33.46 -36.27 13.10
C ALA A 981 -32.55 -36.16 14.35
N GLN A 982 -32.37 -37.24 15.13
CA GLN A 982 -31.43 -37.29 16.25
C GLN A 982 -29.96 -37.51 15.83
N MET A 983 -29.70 -37.95 14.60
CA MET A 983 -28.35 -38.16 14.07
C MET A 983 -27.75 -36.92 13.38
N TRP A 984 -28.55 -35.87 13.14
CA TRP A 984 -28.09 -34.66 12.46
C TRP A 984 -27.56 -33.63 13.46
N ASP A 985 -26.28 -33.27 13.32
CA ASP A 985 -25.64 -32.13 13.97
C ASP A 985 -25.11 -31.11 12.92
N ILE A 986 -24.47 -30.02 13.38
CA ILE A 986 -23.96 -28.96 12.51
C ILE A 986 -22.88 -29.46 11.53
N ALA A 987 -22.01 -30.38 11.94
CA ALA A 987 -21.01 -30.96 11.06
C ALA A 987 -21.65 -31.93 10.04
N THR A 988 -22.72 -32.64 10.42
CA THR A 988 -23.54 -33.41 9.47
C THR A 988 -24.05 -32.49 8.37
N CYS A 989 -24.61 -31.33 8.73
CA CYS A 989 -25.06 -30.32 7.77
C CYS A 989 -23.91 -29.84 6.87
N PHE A 990 -22.76 -29.50 7.45
CA PHE A 990 -21.58 -29.02 6.71
C PHE A 990 -20.85 -30.14 5.91
N SER A 991 -21.36 -31.37 5.93
CA SER A 991 -20.85 -32.50 5.15
C SER A 991 -21.80 -32.93 4.01
N LEU A 992 -22.98 -32.30 3.87
CA LEU A 992 -24.03 -32.75 2.94
C LEU A 992 -23.68 -32.62 1.45
N LEU A 993 -22.67 -31.83 1.10
CA LEU A 993 -22.22 -31.68 -0.30
C LEU A 993 -21.30 -32.82 -0.77
N GLY A 994 -21.01 -33.80 0.09
CA GLY A 994 -20.11 -34.93 -0.19
C GLY A 994 -18.67 -34.73 0.30
N HIS A 995 -18.36 -33.52 0.76
CA HIS A 995 -17.10 -33.10 1.39
C HIS A 995 -17.40 -32.24 2.62
N ARG A 996 -16.43 -32.02 3.51
CA ARG A 996 -16.58 -31.12 4.68
C ARG A 996 -16.31 -29.67 4.25
N SER A 997 -17.30 -28.79 4.33
CA SER A 997 -17.19 -27.36 4.00
C SER A 997 -16.49 -26.56 5.10
N LEU A 998 -15.50 -25.71 4.75
CA LEU A 998 -14.85 -24.77 5.66
C LEU A 998 -15.49 -23.38 5.50
N LEU A 999 -16.42 -23.06 6.40
CA LEU A 999 -17.33 -21.92 6.26
C LEU A 999 -16.78 -20.69 7.03
N VAL A 1000 -15.82 -19.99 6.43
CA VAL A 1000 -14.98 -18.95 7.07
C VAL A 1000 -15.01 -17.63 6.31
#